data_AF-A0A9Q0R7W2-F1
#
_entry.id   AF-A0A9Q0R7W2-F1
#
_cell.length_a   1.000
_cell.length_b   1.000
_cell.length_c   1.000
_cell.angle_alpha   90.00
_cell.angle_beta   90.00
_cell.angle_gamma   90.00
#
_symmetry.space_group_name_H-M   'P 1'
#
loop_
_entity.id
_entity.type
_entity.pdbx_description
1 polymer ?
#
loop_
_entity_poly.entity_id
_entity_poly.type
_entity_poly.pdbx_seq_one_letter_code
_entity_poly.pdbx_strand_id
1 'polypeptide(L)'
;MKLIFLLIFLLFSFSNTQLCNFQANYAEYYSSIVECARSVPFQENNTVIETVNQIIEEYVFKDIVQNISTEFHHFQINLTEELNQINQQTFSNDFDFQQSISDVLDSLYDAHTSYVKPLCYVSLYLIFPLQLALKENGSSNPEVYVSGIYANSDNIANIYQSMTGIDPRDYIGETIITIDNQDALDYLLNESSKLSISKDPSSCLNQYLQNDFMVISLGYSPIPEKENRTIQFNSGSLGFPFIGISISTFNSQSDFQTQCLSGLNATNLEKFKSKSFKEKERKEVLSPVLEKKRIKQMIYEYFTSKDNENQKKEKEEKENVIDGSVIIFNTSNAVNFGVFTGDSEIQYGILQVTSFVPNNQNEFEEIVDYGMEYIQSNNIDYLILDLKQNGGGYIDLSYQLFHYFFNLTTEPIYGNYDFRHSNLNDQFFIKCAQNENCTNDIAFLYSPLLWYNKTEQQCTNEDYYTPGISYLRGEGVSQYSTPIHEVSDISWKSPIQFDKNHFILLSDGICGSSCAVFSSKIIQNNLSTTFTIGGIPNSEMGFNSFPGGQVYNSEYIFYDISDLEYYYGIVVDNPPTPFESDNEVSFTYREIYPFDTNEINNSTIPLEFMFLPTENKLNIWDFSNESLIYQGIDSYLNPIPSPTPNPNYTKSESSEAGLVAGLIISTIAILAIILVFGFYSAKKKKDSQKIYETVDDN
;
A
#
# COMPACT_ATOMS: atom_id res chain seq x y z
N MET A 1 24.57 22.95 -60.87
CA MET A 1 23.58 23.40 -59.87
C MET A 1 22.66 22.24 -59.49
N LYS A 2 23.24 21.23 -58.82
CA LYS A 2 22.63 20.02 -58.26
C LYS A 2 23.77 19.31 -57.51
N LEU A 3 24.06 19.74 -56.28
CA LEU A 3 24.87 19.00 -55.29
C LEU A 3 24.93 19.75 -53.94
N ILE A 4 23.81 20.28 -53.43
CA ILE A 4 23.74 20.84 -52.08
C ILE A 4 22.33 20.54 -51.54
N PHE A 5 22.03 19.29 -51.23
CA PHE A 5 20.81 18.93 -50.50
C PHE A 5 20.92 17.57 -49.78
N LEU A 6 22.14 17.07 -49.55
CA LEU A 6 22.38 15.74 -48.96
C LEU A 6 23.42 15.73 -47.81
N LEU A 7 23.51 16.85 -47.07
CA LEU A 7 24.43 16.98 -45.93
C LEU A 7 23.85 17.88 -44.81
N ILE A 8 22.53 17.78 -44.60
CA ILE A 8 21.83 18.31 -43.40
C ILE A 8 20.99 17.15 -42.83
N PHE A 9 21.63 16.00 -42.60
CA PHE A 9 21.01 14.83 -41.95
C PHE A 9 21.98 14.09 -41.01
N LEU A 10 23.04 14.78 -40.55
CA LEU A 10 24.05 14.21 -39.64
C LEU A 10 24.64 15.27 -38.69
N LEU A 11 23.80 16.22 -38.28
CA LEU A 11 24.05 17.15 -37.16
C LEU A 11 22.72 17.42 -36.45
N PHE A 12 21.99 16.36 -36.09
CA PHE A 12 21.31 16.43 -34.80
C PHE A 12 22.43 16.32 -33.79
N SER A 13 22.75 17.46 -33.19
CA SER A 13 23.54 17.57 -32.00
C SER A 13 23.19 16.39 -31.10
N PHE A 14 24.16 15.53 -30.78
CA PHE A 14 24.19 14.95 -29.45
C PHE A 14 24.22 16.17 -28.53
N SER A 15 23.06 16.65 -28.10
CA SER A 15 22.98 17.43 -26.89
C SER A 15 23.66 16.57 -25.84
N ASN A 16 24.82 17.02 -25.36
CA ASN A 16 25.35 16.56 -24.09
C ASN A 16 24.22 16.74 -23.06
N THR A 17 23.37 15.74 -22.89
CA THR A 17 22.51 15.64 -21.73
C THR A 17 23.48 15.53 -20.58
N GLN A 18 23.62 16.61 -19.83
CA GLN A 18 24.46 16.61 -18.64
C GLN A 18 23.91 15.52 -17.71
N LEU A 19 24.75 14.53 -17.39
CA LEU A 19 24.36 13.42 -16.52
C LEU A 19 23.84 13.97 -15.18
N CYS A 20 22.72 13.41 -14.69
CA CYS A 20 22.02 13.86 -13.49
C CYS A 20 21.57 15.35 -13.50
N ASN A 21 21.22 15.90 -14.67
CA ASN A 21 20.54 17.19 -14.75
C ASN A 21 19.04 16.95 -14.91
N PHE A 22 18.31 16.94 -13.79
CA PHE A 22 16.88 16.65 -13.71
C PHE A 22 16.12 17.83 -13.14
N GLN A 23 14.98 18.16 -13.75
CA GLN A 23 14.01 19.06 -13.14
C GLN A 23 12.98 18.24 -12.35
N ALA A 24 12.69 18.65 -11.12
CA ALA A 24 11.72 17.98 -10.27
C ALA A 24 10.38 17.73 -11.00
N ASN A 25 9.96 16.47 -10.96
CA ASN A 25 8.77 15.89 -11.55
C ASN A 25 8.71 15.91 -13.09
N TYR A 26 9.82 16.11 -13.79
CA TYR A 26 9.82 15.96 -15.25
C TYR A 26 10.08 14.50 -15.63
N ALA A 27 9.44 14.07 -16.71
CA ALA A 27 9.67 12.75 -17.26
C ALA A 27 11.03 12.71 -17.98
N GLU A 28 11.79 11.68 -17.66
CA GLU A 28 13.14 11.41 -18.15
C GLU A 28 13.18 10.06 -18.86
N TYR A 29 14.20 9.83 -19.68
CA TYR A 29 14.42 8.50 -20.23
C TYR A 29 14.95 7.56 -19.13
N TYR A 30 14.57 6.28 -19.19
CA TYR A 30 15.06 5.24 -18.29
C TYR A 30 16.60 5.27 -18.15
N SER A 31 17.31 5.33 -19.28
CA SER A 31 18.78 5.36 -19.30
C SER A 31 19.36 6.53 -18.52
N SER A 32 18.73 7.71 -18.58
CA SER A 32 19.19 8.90 -17.85
C SER A 32 19.11 8.70 -16.34
N ILE A 33 18.03 8.09 -15.84
CA ILE A 33 17.88 7.75 -14.42
C ILE A 33 18.91 6.70 -13.98
N VAL A 34 19.04 5.61 -14.74
CA VAL A 34 19.92 4.49 -14.37
C VAL A 34 21.40 4.86 -14.43
N GLU A 35 21.82 5.57 -15.47
CA GLU A 35 23.20 6.07 -15.58
C GLU A 35 23.50 7.06 -14.46
N CYS A 36 22.53 7.89 -14.06
CA CYS A 36 22.71 8.82 -12.94
C CYS A 36 22.85 8.08 -11.60
N ALA A 37 21.95 7.12 -11.30
CA ALA A 37 22.00 6.34 -10.08
C ALA A 37 23.34 5.60 -9.93
N ARG A 38 23.83 4.97 -11.00
CA ARG A 38 25.12 4.26 -11.02
C ARG A 38 26.34 5.17 -11.18
N SER A 39 26.16 6.48 -11.24
CA SER A 39 27.26 7.45 -11.40
C SER A 39 28.03 7.71 -10.10
N VAL A 40 27.48 7.33 -8.95
CA VAL A 40 28.06 7.57 -7.62
C VAL A 40 29.12 6.50 -7.32
N PRO A 41 30.38 6.89 -7.07
CA PRO A 41 31.43 5.92 -6.79
C PRO A 41 31.26 5.29 -5.39
N PHE A 42 31.50 3.99 -5.29
CA PHE A 42 31.54 3.28 -4.01
C PHE A 42 32.74 3.73 -3.16
N GLN A 43 32.54 3.87 -1.84
CA GLN A 43 33.59 4.20 -0.87
C GLN A 43 33.94 2.99 -0.01
N GLU A 44 35.18 2.49 -0.13
CA GLU A 44 35.64 1.26 0.54
C GLU A 44 35.68 1.33 2.08
N ASN A 45 35.84 2.52 2.67
CA ASN A 45 35.92 2.70 4.13
C ASN A 45 34.59 3.19 4.73
N ASN A 46 33.44 2.81 4.17
CA ASN A 46 32.15 3.23 4.70
C ASN A 46 31.80 2.45 5.99
N THR A 47 31.08 3.10 6.92
CA THR A 47 30.67 2.55 8.22
C THR A 47 29.20 2.08 8.21
N VAL A 48 28.58 2.02 7.04
CA VAL A 48 27.13 1.77 6.89
C VAL A 48 26.77 0.39 7.46
N ILE A 49 27.49 -0.66 7.07
CA ILE A 49 27.20 -2.03 7.54
C ILE A 49 27.43 -2.18 9.05
N GLU A 50 28.46 -1.53 9.61
CA GLU A 50 28.69 -1.54 11.06
C GLU A 50 27.50 -0.92 11.81
N THR A 51 27.03 0.23 11.33
CA THR A 51 25.87 0.93 11.90
C THR A 51 24.59 0.10 11.75
N VAL A 52 24.34 -0.48 10.57
CA VAL A 52 23.19 -1.36 10.34
C VAL A 52 23.24 -2.56 11.29
N ASN A 53 24.40 -3.22 11.44
CA ASN A 53 24.56 -4.34 12.38
C ASN A 53 24.27 -3.94 13.83
N GLN A 54 24.64 -2.73 14.25
CA GLN A 54 24.33 -2.25 15.60
C GLN A 54 22.83 -1.95 15.78
N ILE A 55 22.18 -1.37 14.76
CA ILE A 55 20.74 -1.04 14.82
C ILE A 55 19.88 -2.31 14.76
N ILE A 56 20.21 -3.30 13.94
CA ILE A 56 19.41 -4.53 13.81
C ILE A 56 19.45 -5.43 15.05
N GLU A 57 20.32 -5.16 16.04
CA GLU A 57 20.21 -5.81 17.37
C GLU A 57 18.89 -5.47 18.09
N GLU A 58 18.30 -4.33 17.73
CA GLU A 58 17.03 -3.85 18.28
C GLU A 58 15.81 -4.41 17.55
N TYR A 59 16.02 -5.09 16.42
CA TYR A 59 14.94 -5.75 15.69
C TYR A 59 14.38 -6.92 16.50
N VAL A 60 13.12 -6.78 16.92
CA VAL A 60 12.49 -7.70 17.88
C VAL A 60 12.42 -9.14 17.38
N PHE A 61 12.32 -9.32 16.06
CA PHE A 61 12.25 -10.64 15.41
C PHE A 61 13.61 -11.18 14.95
N LYS A 62 14.73 -10.53 15.28
CA LYS A 62 16.07 -10.95 14.82
C LYS A 62 16.36 -12.44 15.03
N ASP A 63 15.93 -13.00 16.16
CA ASP A 63 16.24 -14.39 16.52
C ASP A 63 15.24 -15.39 15.91
N ILE A 64 13.95 -15.02 15.78
CA ILE A 64 12.94 -15.94 15.22
C ILE A 64 13.16 -16.17 13.72
N VAL A 65 13.60 -15.15 12.97
CA VAL A 65 13.80 -15.25 11.50
C VAL A 65 14.99 -16.12 11.11
N GLN A 66 15.89 -16.43 12.03
CA GLN A 66 17.01 -17.36 11.79
C GLN A 66 16.54 -18.79 11.58
N ASN A 67 15.48 -19.21 12.28
CA ASN A 67 14.87 -20.51 12.13
C ASN A 67 13.39 -20.45 12.50
N ILE A 68 12.56 -20.23 11.48
CA ILE A 68 11.11 -20.12 11.62
C ILE A 68 10.48 -21.52 11.61
N SER A 69 9.71 -21.83 12.65
CA SER A 69 9.00 -23.10 12.81
C SER A 69 7.52 -23.05 12.39
N THR A 70 7.05 -21.91 11.87
CA THR A 70 5.66 -21.71 11.42
C THR A 70 5.48 -22.07 9.95
N GLU A 71 4.27 -21.90 9.40
CA GLU A 71 4.01 -22.11 7.98
C GLU A 71 4.80 -21.18 7.05
N PHE A 72 5.38 -20.10 7.60
CA PHE A 72 6.24 -19.16 6.91
C PHE A 72 7.72 -19.58 6.81
N HIS A 73 8.05 -20.85 7.04
CA HIS A 73 9.41 -21.42 6.93
C HIS A 73 10.08 -21.32 5.55
N HIS A 74 9.42 -20.74 4.55
CA HIS A 74 9.95 -20.56 3.19
C HIS A 74 11.03 -19.48 3.09
N PHE A 75 11.12 -18.59 4.09
CA PHE A 75 12.24 -17.68 4.26
C PHE A 75 12.88 -17.91 5.64
N GLN A 76 14.21 -17.91 5.70
CA GLN A 76 15.00 -17.97 6.92
C GLN A 76 16.29 -17.21 6.65
N ILE A 77 16.71 -16.37 7.58
CA ILE A 77 17.88 -15.52 7.38
C ILE A 77 18.67 -15.29 8.66
N ASN A 78 19.98 -15.42 8.55
CA ASN A 78 20.93 -14.92 9.55
C ASN A 78 21.39 -13.52 9.14
N LEU A 79 20.69 -12.49 9.62
CA LEU A 79 20.95 -11.10 9.26
C LEU A 79 22.41 -10.68 9.46
N THR A 80 23.01 -11.08 10.59
CA THR A 80 24.41 -10.74 10.89
C THR A 80 25.36 -11.42 9.92
N GLU A 81 25.11 -12.67 9.52
CA GLU A 81 25.95 -13.36 8.55
C GLU A 81 25.83 -12.73 7.15
N GLU A 82 24.61 -12.51 6.66
CA GLU A 82 24.35 -11.92 5.34
C GLU A 82 24.94 -10.49 5.23
N LEU A 83 24.73 -9.63 6.23
CA LEU A 83 25.33 -8.29 6.26
C LEU A 83 26.86 -8.35 6.28
N ASN A 84 27.46 -9.30 7.00
CA ASN A 84 28.91 -9.47 7.03
C ASN A 84 29.49 -10.03 5.71
N GLN A 85 28.69 -10.76 4.92
CA GLN A 85 29.12 -11.19 3.59
C GLN A 85 29.25 -9.99 2.65
N ILE A 86 28.40 -8.96 2.77
CA ILE A 86 28.50 -7.73 1.96
C ILE A 86 29.86 -7.03 2.17
N ASN A 87 30.39 -7.01 3.41
CA ASN A 87 31.72 -6.46 3.71
C ASN A 87 32.87 -7.15 2.95
N GLN A 88 32.66 -8.35 2.42
CA GLN A 88 33.66 -9.12 1.68
C GLN A 88 33.54 -8.93 0.15
N GLN A 89 32.51 -8.20 -0.31
CA GLN A 89 32.24 -7.96 -1.72
C GLN A 89 32.88 -6.66 -2.20
N THR A 90 33.10 -6.56 -3.52
CA THR A 90 33.56 -5.33 -4.17
C THR A 90 32.44 -4.75 -5.03
N PHE A 91 32.14 -3.47 -4.86
CA PHE A 91 31.10 -2.78 -5.61
C PHE A 91 31.70 -1.79 -6.61
N SER A 92 31.06 -1.68 -7.78
CA SER A 92 31.47 -0.74 -8.83
C SER A 92 30.92 0.67 -8.61
N ASN A 93 29.77 0.78 -7.94
CA ASN A 93 29.08 2.02 -7.64
C ASN A 93 28.37 1.90 -6.29
N ASP A 94 28.06 3.05 -5.69
CA ASP A 94 27.38 3.12 -4.40
C ASP A 94 25.95 2.55 -4.46
N PHE A 95 25.19 2.81 -5.53
CA PHE A 95 23.81 2.30 -5.65
C PHE A 95 23.72 0.78 -5.46
N ASP A 96 24.57 0.00 -6.16
CA ASP A 96 24.55 -1.47 -6.06
C ASP A 96 25.00 -1.94 -4.65
N PHE A 97 25.86 -1.19 -3.96
CA PHE A 97 26.20 -1.44 -2.55
C PHE A 97 25.00 -1.21 -1.63
N GLN A 98 24.33 -0.06 -1.75
CA GLN A 98 23.13 0.27 -0.98
C GLN A 98 21.97 -0.72 -1.26
N GLN A 99 21.86 -1.19 -2.50
CA GLN A 99 20.90 -2.22 -2.89
C GLN A 99 21.19 -3.55 -2.19
N SER A 100 22.45 -3.97 -2.07
CA SER A 100 22.77 -5.24 -1.39
C SER A 100 22.33 -5.25 0.07
N ILE A 101 22.36 -4.12 0.78
CA ILE A 101 21.84 -3.99 2.14
C ILE A 101 20.32 -4.05 2.14
N SER A 102 19.67 -3.39 1.16
CA SER A 102 18.22 -3.46 0.98
C SER A 102 17.75 -4.88 0.76
N ASP A 103 18.42 -5.63 -0.13
CA ASP A 103 18.07 -7.01 -0.48
C ASP A 103 18.10 -7.94 0.75
N VAL A 104 19.04 -7.72 1.67
CA VAL A 104 19.12 -8.49 2.93
C VAL A 104 17.91 -8.23 3.82
N LEU A 105 17.54 -6.96 4.05
CA LEU A 105 16.37 -6.66 4.88
C LEU A 105 15.06 -7.00 4.18
N ASP A 106 14.99 -6.85 2.86
CA ASP A 106 13.82 -7.18 2.06
C ASP A 106 13.49 -8.69 2.05
N SER A 107 14.47 -9.54 2.37
CA SER A 107 14.25 -10.98 2.53
C SER A 107 13.47 -11.36 3.81
N LEU A 108 13.17 -10.38 4.69
CA LEU A 108 12.38 -10.59 5.91
C LEU A 108 10.87 -10.60 5.65
N TYR A 109 10.42 -10.14 4.47
CA TYR A 109 9.01 -10.04 4.13
C TYR A 109 8.20 -9.28 5.19
N ASP A 110 8.77 -8.18 5.69
CA ASP A 110 8.20 -7.33 6.73
C ASP A 110 8.31 -5.87 6.28
N ALA A 111 7.18 -5.23 6.04
CA ALA A 111 7.16 -3.85 5.60
C ALA A 111 7.64 -2.88 6.70
N HIS A 112 7.64 -3.26 7.99
CA HIS A 112 8.25 -2.45 9.04
C HIS A 112 9.77 -2.47 8.99
N THR A 113 10.38 -3.50 8.39
CA THR A 113 11.82 -3.72 8.42
C THR A 113 12.44 -3.55 7.05
N SER A 114 13.05 -2.39 6.80
CA SER A 114 13.59 -2.02 5.50
C SER A 114 14.80 -1.09 5.60
N TYR A 115 15.62 -1.10 4.53
CA TYR A 115 16.71 -0.16 4.35
C TYR A 115 16.30 0.88 3.30
N VAL A 116 16.17 2.13 3.73
CA VAL A 116 15.97 3.26 2.83
C VAL A 116 17.33 3.77 2.38
N LYS A 117 17.60 3.67 1.08
CA LYS A 117 18.83 4.19 0.49
C LYS A 117 18.91 5.72 0.64
N PRO A 118 20.09 6.36 0.46
CA PRO A 118 20.23 7.81 0.54
C PRO A 118 19.17 8.58 -0.26
N LEU A 119 18.74 9.74 0.25
CA LEU A 119 17.64 10.56 -0.30
C LEU A 119 17.78 10.89 -1.81
N CYS A 120 19.00 10.91 -2.34
CA CYS A 120 19.23 11.09 -3.76
C CYS A 120 18.57 9.96 -4.60
N TYR A 121 18.61 8.71 -4.14
CA TYR A 121 18.00 7.58 -4.83
C TYR A 121 16.50 7.48 -4.55
N VAL A 122 16.05 7.85 -3.34
CA VAL A 122 14.62 8.00 -3.00
C VAL A 122 13.94 9.01 -3.91
N SER A 123 14.71 9.96 -4.46
CA SER A 123 14.19 10.94 -5.40
C SER A 123 13.92 10.38 -6.81
N LEU A 124 14.39 9.17 -7.14
CA LEU A 124 14.34 8.59 -8.49
C LEU A 124 13.30 7.48 -8.59
N TYR A 125 12.50 7.53 -9.66
CA TYR A 125 11.40 6.61 -9.94
C TYR A 125 11.43 6.13 -11.38
N LEU A 126 10.97 4.90 -11.59
CA LEU A 126 10.64 4.37 -12.90
C LEU A 126 9.15 4.05 -12.96
N ILE A 127 8.51 4.42 -14.06
CA ILE A 127 7.08 4.24 -14.28
C ILE A 127 6.83 3.38 -15.51
N PHE A 128 6.02 2.36 -15.32
CA PHE A 128 5.44 1.52 -16.35
C PHE A 128 3.97 1.94 -16.58
N PRO A 129 3.51 2.05 -17.84
CA PRO A 129 2.27 2.78 -18.13
C PRO A 129 1.00 1.94 -17.98
N LEU A 130 1.08 0.60 -17.97
CA LEU A 130 -0.09 -0.28 -17.98
C LEU A 130 -0.43 -0.77 -16.58
N GLN A 131 -1.71 -0.69 -16.22
CA GLN A 131 -2.27 -1.36 -15.05
C GLN A 131 -2.83 -2.71 -15.47
N LEU A 132 -2.52 -3.75 -14.70
CA LEU A 132 -2.94 -5.12 -14.99
C LEU A 132 -3.98 -5.60 -13.96
N ALA A 133 -4.82 -6.53 -14.39
CA ALA A 133 -5.70 -7.30 -13.53
C ALA A 133 -5.84 -8.73 -14.05
N LEU A 134 -6.42 -9.60 -13.22
CA LEU A 134 -6.76 -10.96 -13.59
C LEU A 134 -8.27 -11.08 -13.80
N LYS A 135 -8.68 -11.88 -14.78
CA LYS A 135 -10.09 -12.22 -15.04
C LYS A 135 -10.27 -13.72 -15.15
N GLU A 136 -11.31 -14.25 -14.51
CA GLU A 136 -11.69 -15.64 -14.70
C GLU A 136 -12.19 -15.87 -16.14
N ASN A 137 -11.79 -17.00 -16.74
CA ASN A 137 -12.15 -17.37 -18.11
C ASN A 137 -12.79 -18.77 -18.20
N GLY A 138 -13.24 -19.33 -17.08
CA GLY A 138 -13.77 -20.70 -17.00
C GLY A 138 -12.72 -21.81 -17.10
N SER A 139 -11.43 -21.47 -17.21
CA SER A 139 -10.29 -22.39 -17.03
C SER A 139 -9.84 -22.42 -15.57
N SER A 140 -8.90 -23.32 -15.23
CA SER A 140 -8.34 -23.40 -13.87
C SER A 140 -7.52 -22.17 -13.46
N ASN A 141 -6.93 -21.47 -14.44
CA ASN A 141 -6.10 -20.28 -14.23
C ASN A 141 -6.75 -19.07 -14.90
N PRO A 142 -6.77 -17.89 -14.26
CA PRO A 142 -7.29 -16.68 -14.86
C PRO A 142 -6.37 -16.13 -15.95
N GLU A 143 -6.95 -15.29 -16.82
CA GLU A 143 -6.21 -14.53 -17.82
C GLU A 143 -5.71 -13.21 -17.24
N VAL A 144 -4.49 -12.81 -17.63
CA VAL A 144 -3.96 -11.48 -17.37
C VAL A 144 -4.43 -10.53 -18.47
N TYR A 145 -4.91 -9.34 -18.10
CA TYR A 145 -5.29 -8.31 -19.07
C TYR A 145 -4.93 -6.91 -18.57
N VAL A 146 -4.92 -5.95 -19.49
CA VAL A 146 -4.74 -4.54 -19.18
C VAL A 146 -6.07 -3.97 -18.68
N SER A 147 -6.18 -3.69 -17.39
CA SER A 147 -7.39 -3.10 -16.79
C SER A 147 -7.46 -1.59 -16.99
N GLY A 148 -6.30 -0.94 -17.11
CA GLY A 148 -6.22 0.50 -17.25
C GLY A 148 -4.79 0.98 -17.51
N ILE A 149 -4.58 2.25 -17.23
CA ILE A 149 -3.26 2.89 -17.32
C ILE A 149 -2.85 3.45 -15.97
N TYR A 150 -1.56 3.71 -15.78
CA TYR A 150 -1.06 4.25 -14.52
C TYR A 150 -1.85 5.48 -14.06
N ALA A 151 -2.41 5.35 -12.86
CA ALA A 151 -3.24 6.35 -12.18
C ALA A 151 -4.45 6.86 -13.01
N ASN A 152 -4.88 6.11 -14.03
CA ASN A 152 -5.97 6.48 -14.94
C ASN A 152 -5.85 7.92 -15.48
N SER A 153 -4.61 8.37 -15.74
CA SER A 153 -4.31 9.76 -16.09
C SER A 153 -3.99 9.94 -17.57
N ASP A 154 -4.84 10.69 -18.28
CA ASP A 154 -4.61 11.04 -19.69
C ASP A 154 -3.32 11.85 -19.89
N ASN A 155 -2.93 12.70 -18.94
CA ASN A 155 -1.70 13.47 -19.10
C ASN A 155 -0.46 12.56 -19.04
N ILE A 156 -0.46 11.57 -18.16
CA ILE A 156 0.63 10.59 -18.10
C ILE A 156 0.70 9.80 -19.42
N ALA A 157 -0.45 9.35 -19.94
CA ALA A 157 -0.51 8.66 -21.22
C ALA A 157 0.03 9.54 -22.37
N ASN A 158 -0.33 10.82 -22.41
CA ASN A 158 0.14 11.75 -23.44
C ASN A 158 1.66 11.98 -23.35
N ILE A 159 2.21 12.12 -22.13
CA ILE A 159 3.65 12.24 -21.91
C ILE A 159 4.36 10.98 -22.38
N TYR A 160 3.87 9.81 -21.96
CA TYR A 160 4.42 8.52 -22.37
C TYR A 160 4.41 8.36 -23.90
N GLN A 161 3.30 8.68 -24.56
CA GLN A 161 3.18 8.65 -26.01
C GLN A 161 4.17 9.62 -26.69
N SER A 162 4.35 10.82 -26.15
CA SER A 162 5.28 11.81 -26.73
C SER A 162 6.75 11.35 -26.67
N MET A 163 7.11 10.59 -25.64
CA MET A 163 8.48 10.11 -25.41
C MET A 163 8.78 8.81 -26.15
N THR A 164 7.80 7.90 -26.20
CA THR A 164 8.00 6.51 -26.65
C THR A 164 7.36 6.22 -28.01
N GLY A 165 6.41 7.05 -28.45
CA GLY A 165 5.57 6.81 -29.61
C GLY A 165 4.43 5.81 -29.38
N ILE A 166 4.26 5.30 -28.16
CA ILE A 166 3.25 4.29 -27.80
C ILE A 166 2.14 4.97 -27.01
N ASP A 167 0.87 4.86 -27.45
CA ASP A 167 -0.27 5.26 -26.63
C ASP A 167 -0.69 4.07 -25.74
N PRO A 168 -0.53 4.13 -24.42
CA PRO A 168 -0.90 3.00 -23.56
C PRO A 168 -2.41 2.75 -23.51
N ARG A 169 -3.25 3.74 -23.87
CA ARG A 169 -4.71 3.61 -23.87
C ARG A 169 -5.23 2.65 -24.94
N ASP A 170 -4.48 2.49 -26.03
CA ASP A 170 -4.84 1.59 -27.12
C ASP A 170 -4.90 0.12 -26.68
N TYR A 171 -4.27 -0.22 -25.55
CA TYR A 171 -4.13 -1.59 -25.05
C TYR A 171 -5.13 -1.93 -23.93
N ILE A 172 -5.96 -0.98 -23.47
CA ILE A 172 -6.95 -1.24 -22.41
C ILE A 172 -7.92 -2.34 -22.85
N GLY A 173 -8.08 -3.36 -22.00
CA GLY A 173 -8.89 -4.55 -22.26
C GLY A 173 -8.17 -5.67 -23.01
N GLU A 174 -6.97 -5.44 -23.54
CA GLU A 174 -6.21 -6.48 -24.21
C GLU A 174 -5.72 -7.57 -23.24
N THR A 175 -5.82 -8.82 -23.70
CA THR A 175 -5.35 -9.99 -22.95
C THR A 175 -3.87 -10.22 -23.22
N ILE A 176 -3.11 -10.45 -22.15
CA ILE A 176 -1.66 -10.65 -22.16
C ILE A 176 -1.37 -12.15 -22.09
N ILE A 177 -0.57 -12.63 -23.03
CA ILE A 177 -0.13 -14.03 -23.12
C ILE A 177 1.19 -14.21 -22.38
N THR A 178 2.18 -13.35 -22.67
CA THR A 178 3.50 -13.41 -22.04
C THR A 178 4.03 -12.03 -21.70
N ILE A 179 4.83 -11.98 -20.63
CA ILE A 179 5.66 -10.84 -20.24
C ILE A 179 7.11 -11.33 -20.26
N ASP A 180 7.96 -10.66 -21.02
CA ASP A 180 9.37 -11.03 -21.22
C ASP A 180 9.61 -12.49 -21.65
N ASN A 181 8.69 -13.03 -22.46
CA ASN A 181 8.67 -14.42 -22.93
C ASN A 181 8.36 -15.49 -21.87
N GLN A 182 7.90 -15.07 -20.69
CA GLN A 182 7.33 -15.97 -19.67
C GLN A 182 5.80 -15.85 -19.70
N ASP A 183 5.07 -16.93 -19.40
CA ASP A 183 3.62 -16.87 -19.19
C ASP A 183 3.26 -15.69 -18.27
N ALA A 184 2.24 -14.93 -18.65
CA ALA A 184 1.93 -13.68 -17.99
C ALA A 184 1.60 -13.87 -16.49
N LEU A 185 0.84 -14.91 -16.14
CA LEU A 185 0.50 -15.17 -14.74
C LEU A 185 1.73 -15.67 -13.98
N ASP A 186 2.50 -16.60 -14.55
CA ASP A 186 3.74 -17.09 -13.93
C ASP A 186 4.75 -15.96 -13.68
N TYR A 187 4.84 -15.01 -14.62
CA TYR A 187 5.68 -13.81 -14.47
C TYR A 187 5.25 -12.99 -13.26
N LEU A 188 3.95 -12.66 -13.16
CA LEU A 188 3.41 -11.87 -12.05
C LEU A 188 3.60 -12.56 -10.71
N LEU A 189 3.38 -13.88 -10.65
CA LEU A 189 3.58 -14.67 -9.43
C LEU A 189 5.05 -14.68 -8.99
N ASN A 190 5.99 -14.86 -9.93
CA ASN A 190 7.42 -14.88 -9.64
C ASN A 190 7.99 -13.52 -9.22
N GLU A 191 7.51 -12.42 -9.81
CA GLU A 191 7.97 -11.09 -9.42
C GLU A 191 7.32 -10.62 -8.13
N SER A 192 6.03 -10.88 -7.93
CA SER A 192 5.34 -10.49 -6.69
C SER A 192 5.87 -11.24 -5.48
N SER A 193 6.31 -12.50 -5.61
CA SER A 193 6.91 -13.25 -4.49
C SER A 193 8.24 -12.69 -3.97
N LYS A 194 8.81 -11.68 -4.63
CA LYS A 194 10.03 -10.98 -4.20
C LYS A 194 9.73 -9.70 -3.41
N LEU A 195 8.47 -9.31 -3.27
CA LEU A 195 8.10 -8.10 -2.54
C LEU A 195 8.24 -8.30 -1.03
N SER A 196 9.01 -7.41 -0.39
CA SER A 196 9.13 -7.35 1.08
C SER A 196 7.96 -6.59 1.73
N ILE A 197 6.72 -7.03 1.49
CA ILE A 197 5.54 -6.39 2.08
C ILE A 197 4.64 -7.33 2.85
N SER A 198 4.72 -8.64 2.61
CA SER A 198 3.93 -9.65 3.33
C SER A 198 4.61 -11.01 3.23
N LYS A 199 4.39 -11.83 4.26
CA LYS A 199 4.76 -13.26 4.28
C LYS A 199 3.74 -14.12 3.54
N ASP A 200 2.59 -13.56 3.17
CA ASP A 200 1.58 -14.18 2.31
C ASP A 200 1.78 -13.77 0.84
N PRO A 201 2.15 -14.71 -0.05
CA PRO A 201 2.28 -14.45 -1.48
C PRO A 201 1.00 -13.92 -2.16
N SER A 202 -0.19 -14.24 -1.64
CA SER A 202 -1.45 -13.70 -2.16
C SER A 202 -1.56 -12.19 -1.93
N SER A 203 -1.20 -11.71 -0.73
CA SER A 203 -1.10 -10.28 -0.45
C SER A 203 -0.04 -9.61 -1.34
N CYS A 204 1.12 -10.26 -1.54
CA CYS A 204 2.16 -9.72 -2.43
C CYS A 204 1.68 -9.57 -3.87
N LEU A 205 0.94 -10.54 -4.42
CA LEU A 205 0.35 -10.43 -5.76
C LEU A 205 -0.60 -9.22 -5.86
N ASN A 206 -1.46 -9.03 -4.87
CA ASN A 206 -2.37 -7.88 -4.85
C ASN A 206 -1.62 -6.55 -4.84
N GLN A 207 -0.60 -6.42 -3.97
CA GLN A 207 0.23 -5.20 -3.93
C GLN A 207 0.95 -4.96 -5.26
N TYR A 208 1.47 -6.02 -5.88
CA TYR A 208 2.17 -5.94 -7.16
C TYR A 208 1.25 -5.42 -8.28
N LEU A 209 0.04 -5.97 -8.40
CA LEU A 209 -0.96 -5.54 -9.38
C LEU A 209 -1.42 -4.09 -9.15
N GLN A 210 -1.58 -3.69 -7.88
CA GLN A 210 -2.09 -2.36 -7.54
C GLN A 210 -1.04 -1.25 -7.67
N ASN A 211 0.25 -1.55 -7.45
CA ASN A 211 1.30 -0.52 -7.37
C ASN A 211 2.65 -0.94 -8.00
N ASP A 212 3.29 -1.99 -7.48
CA ASP A 212 4.72 -2.25 -7.73
C ASP A 212 5.04 -2.73 -9.16
N PHE A 213 4.05 -3.22 -9.90
CA PHE A 213 4.21 -3.47 -11.33
C PHE A 213 4.41 -2.16 -12.12
N MET A 214 3.75 -1.09 -11.68
CA MET A 214 3.71 0.21 -12.37
C MET A 214 4.79 1.18 -11.88
N VAL A 215 5.11 1.20 -10.60
CA VAL A 215 6.03 2.20 -10.02
C VAL A 215 7.14 1.52 -9.26
N ILE A 216 8.38 1.87 -9.62
CA ILE A 216 9.59 1.38 -8.95
C ILE A 216 10.29 2.59 -8.36
N SER A 217 10.42 2.62 -7.03
CA SER A 217 11.21 3.63 -6.32
C SER A 217 12.63 3.11 -6.14
N LEU A 218 13.62 3.84 -6.65
CA LEU A 218 15.02 3.45 -6.51
C LEU A 218 15.54 3.63 -5.08
N GLY A 219 14.78 4.29 -4.20
CA GLY A 219 15.07 4.36 -2.77
C GLY A 219 14.91 3.03 -2.03
N TYR A 220 14.10 2.12 -2.58
CA TYR A 220 13.72 0.86 -1.93
C TYR A 220 14.02 -0.34 -2.83
N SER A 221 13.67 -0.24 -4.10
CA SER A 221 13.69 -1.38 -5.03
C SER A 221 14.92 -1.40 -5.94
N PRO A 222 15.32 -2.58 -6.45
CA PRO A 222 16.37 -2.69 -7.44
C PRO A 222 15.96 -2.06 -8.78
N ILE A 223 16.96 -1.62 -9.54
CA ILE A 223 16.76 -1.21 -10.93
C ILE A 223 16.43 -2.45 -11.77
N PRO A 224 15.35 -2.44 -12.58
CA PRO A 224 15.06 -3.52 -13.52
C PRO A 224 16.25 -3.85 -14.42
N GLU A 225 16.49 -5.12 -14.73
CA GLU A 225 17.61 -5.49 -15.61
C GLU A 225 17.43 -4.95 -17.04
N LYS A 226 16.19 -4.72 -17.46
CA LYS A 226 15.81 -4.26 -18.81
C LYS A 226 15.10 -2.92 -18.75
N GLU A 227 15.39 -2.08 -19.74
CA GLU A 227 14.69 -0.80 -19.97
C GLU A 227 13.22 -0.98 -20.34
N ASN A 228 12.84 -2.14 -20.90
CA ASN A 228 11.48 -2.42 -21.34
C ASN A 228 10.98 -3.78 -20.87
N ARG A 229 9.67 -3.88 -20.72
CA ARG A 229 8.94 -5.16 -20.62
C ARG A 229 8.38 -5.50 -21.99
N THR A 230 8.73 -6.67 -22.53
CA THR A 230 8.15 -7.15 -23.78
C THR A 230 6.82 -7.83 -23.47
N ILE A 231 5.71 -7.27 -23.95
CA ILE A 231 4.36 -7.80 -23.73
C ILE A 231 3.87 -8.42 -25.03
N GLN A 232 3.47 -9.68 -24.95
CA GLN A 232 2.77 -10.37 -26.03
C GLN A 232 1.27 -10.34 -25.74
N PHE A 233 0.53 -9.65 -26.61
CA PHE A 233 -0.92 -9.71 -26.66
C PHE A 233 -1.40 -10.69 -27.73
N ASN A 234 -2.71 -10.88 -27.82
CA ASN A 234 -3.32 -11.55 -28.97
C ASN A 234 -3.12 -10.77 -30.28
N SER A 235 -3.04 -9.45 -30.21
CA SER A 235 -2.91 -8.55 -31.37
C SER A 235 -1.47 -8.46 -31.92
N GLY A 236 -0.46 -8.71 -31.08
CA GLY A 236 0.94 -8.60 -31.44
C GLY A 236 1.87 -8.54 -30.22
N SER A 237 3.16 -8.37 -30.48
CA SER A 237 4.21 -8.21 -29.46
C SER A 237 4.74 -6.78 -29.49
N LEU A 238 4.91 -6.16 -28.32
CA LEU A 238 5.50 -4.83 -28.20
C LEU A 238 6.35 -4.70 -26.93
N GLY A 239 7.48 -4.01 -27.04
CA GLY A 239 8.29 -3.60 -25.89
C GLY A 239 7.83 -2.26 -25.33
N PHE A 240 7.39 -2.25 -24.08
CA PHE A 240 7.02 -1.03 -23.35
C PHE A 240 8.22 -0.57 -22.50
N PRO A 241 8.89 0.54 -22.84
CA PRO A 241 9.94 1.08 -22.00
C PRO A 241 9.38 1.67 -20.70
N PHE A 242 10.15 1.64 -19.63
CA PHE A 242 9.90 2.48 -18.46
C PHE A 242 10.23 3.93 -18.83
N ILE A 243 9.50 4.88 -18.22
CA ILE A 243 9.94 6.29 -18.16
C ILE A 243 10.45 6.60 -16.77
N GLY A 244 11.42 7.50 -16.69
CA GLY A 244 12.02 7.96 -15.46
C GLY A 244 11.35 9.21 -14.91
N ILE A 245 11.40 9.41 -13.59
CA ILE A 245 11.07 10.69 -12.95
C ILE A 245 12.04 10.92 -11.79
N SER A 246 12.50 12.16 -11.65
CA SER A 246 13.10 12.63 -10.40
C SER A 246 12.12 13.55 -9.69
N ILE A 247 11.74 13.30 -8.43
CA ILE A 247 10.91 14.23 -7.64
C ILE A 247 11.71 15.41 -7.07
N SER A 248 13.04 15.36 -7.22
CA SER A 248 13.97 16.42 -6.81
C SER A 248 14.63 17.06 -8.04
N THR A 249 15.07 18.31 -7.91
CA THR A 249 15.85 18.99 -8.95
C THR A 249 17.33 18.74 -8.69
N PHE A 250 18.04 18.25 -9.71
CA PHE A 250 19.50 18.07 -9.70
C PHE A 250 20.09 18.81 -10.88
N ASN A 251 21.16 19.57 -10.68
CA ASN A 251 21.72 20.41 -11.74
C ASN A 251 22.91 19.75 -12.45
N SER A 252 23.50 18.69 -11.87
CA SER A 252 24.64 17.97 -12.43
C SER A 252 24.94 16.66 -11.70
N GLN A 253 25.78 15.82 -12.29
CA GLN A 253 26.34 14.63 -11.64
C GLN A 253 27.01 14.94 -10.29
N SER A 254 27.75 16.05 -10.20
CA SER A 254 28.42 16.43 -8.95
C SER A 254 27.42 16.83 -7.86
N ASP A 255 26.30 17.47 -8.25
CA ASP A 255 25.20 17.85 -7.36
C ASP A 255 24.55 16.60 -6.77
N PHE A 256 24.18 15.65 -7.64
CA PHE A 256 23.63 14.36 -7.25
C PHE A 256 24.57 13.56 -6.34
N GLN A 257 25.83 13.38 -6.74
CA GLN A 257 26.85 12.67 -5.94
C GLN A 257 27.06 13.31 -4.56
N THR A 258 27.05 14.64 -4.48
CA THR A 258 27.17 15.35 -3.21
C THR A 258 25.98 15.02 -2.31
N GLN A 259 24.75 15.02 -2.83
CA GLN A 259 23.58 14.67 -2.03
C GLN A 259 23.55 13.20 -1.61
N CYS A 260 24.10 12.28 -2.40
CA CYS A 260 24.21 10.87 -2.01
C CYS A 260 25.23 10.64 -0.89
N LEU A 261 26.42 11.25 -1.02
CA LEU A 261 27.58 10.98 -0.16
C LEU A 261 27.69 11.92 1.03
N SER A 262 27.10 13.11 0.95
CA SER A 262 26.94 14.00 2.09
C SER A 262 25.47 14.05 2.46
N GLY A 263 25.08 13.18 3.39
CA GLY A 263 23.95 13.56 4.25
C GLY A 263 24.31 14.89 4.89
N LEU A 264 23.33 15.79 5.01
CA LEU A 264 23.47 17.18 5.50
C LEU A 264 24.75 17.42 6.33
N ASN A 265 25.80 17.91 5.65
CA ASN A 265 27.19 17.98 6.13
C ASN A 265 27.33 18.49 7.58
N ALA A 266 28.17 17.82 8.38
CA ALA A 266 28.66 18.23 9.71
C ALA A 266 27.59 18.58 10.77
N THR A 267 26.31 18.49 10.43
CA THR A 267 25.18 18.88 11.27
C THR A 267 24.47 17.67 11.85
N ASN A 268 24.72 16.42 11.45
CA ASN A 268 23.97 15.28 12.03
C ASN A 268 24.21 15.12 13.53
N LEU A 269 25.46 15.11 14.01
CA LEU A 269 25.73 15.03 15.46
C LEU A 269 25.29 16.30 16.22
N GLU A 270 25.31 17.48 15.58
CA GLU A 270 24.78 18.72 16.19
C GLU A 270 23.24 18.83 16.09
N LYS A 271 22.60 18.18 15.11
CA LYS A 271 21.14 18.10 14.88
C LYS A 271 20.51 17.32 16.03
N PHE A 272 21.13 16.21 16.42
CA PHE A 272 20.73 15.47 17.61
C PHE A 272 21.00 16.25 18.91
N LYS A 273 21.99 17.15 18.96
CA LYS A 273 22.36 17.93 20.16
C LYS A 273 21.65 19.28 20.32
N SER A 274 21.10 19.88 19.26
CA SER A 274 20.70 21.30 19.23
C SER A 274 19.19 21.56 19.30
N LYS A 275 18.35 20.51 19.26
CA LYS A 275 16.89 20.66 19.32
C LYS A 275 16.28 19.58 20.22
N SER A 276 15.41 20.01 21.14
CA SER A 276 14.49 19.09 21.80
C SER A 276 13.64 18.41 20.74
N PHE A 277 13.83 17.12 20.50
CA PHE A 277 12.90 16.39 19.65
C PHE A 277 11.72 15.94 20.51
N LYS A 278 10.93 16.92 20.96
CA LYS A 278 9.64 16.61 21.60
C LYS A 278 8.85 15.74 20.63
N GLU A 279 8.16 14.75 21.16
CA GLU A 279 7.35 13.75 20.44
C GLU A 279 6.55 14.33 19.25
N LYS A 280 6.01 15.54 19.36
CA LYS A 280 5.33 16.27 18.26
C LYS A 280 6.17 16.59 17.02
N GLU A 281 7.51 16.57 17.10
CA GLU A 281 8.41 16.75 15.95
C GLU A 281 8.89 15.40 15.37
N ARG A 282 8.62 14.25 16.03
CA ARG A 282 8.86 12.92 15.43
C ARG A 282 7.95 12.76 14.22
N LYS A 283 8.54 12.82 13.02
CA LYS A 283 7.85 12.46 11.79
C LYS A 283 7.42 11.01 11.92
N GLU A 284 6.14 10.73 11.78
CA GLU A 284 5.62 9.37 11.77
C GLU A 284 6.39 8.53 10.76
N VAL A 285 6.85 7.36 11.19
CA VAL A 285 7.40 6.37 10.27
C VAL A 285 6.23 5.74 9.53
N LEU A 286 6.02 6.20 8.30
CA LEU A 286 4.99 5.64 7.43
C LEU A 286 5.44 4.24 6.99
N SER A 287 4.51 3.28 6.98
CA SER A 287 4.81 1.98 6.36
C SER A 287 5.10 2.16 4.87
N PRO A 288 5.94 1.32 4.25
CA PRO A 288 6.22 1.37 2.82
C PRO A 288 4.97 1.36 1.95
N VAL A 289 3.90 0.67 2.38
CA VAL A 289 2.60 0.69 1.70
C VAL A 289 2.03 2.12 1.66
N LEU A 290 2.01 2.80 2.81
CA LEU A 290 1.47 4.15 2.93
C LEU A 290 2.36 5.18 2.22
N GLU A 291 3.68 5.02 2.31
CA GLU A 291 4.64 5.87 1.59
C GLU A 291 4.51 5.70 0.08
N LYS A 292 4.41 4.47 -0.43
CA LYS A 292 4.14 4.21 -1.87
C LYS A 292 2.81 4.80 -2.31
N LYS A 293 1.75 4.69 -1.50
CA LYS A 293 0.44 5.30 -1.77
C LYS A 293 0.55 6.83 -1.85
N ARG A 294 1.25 7.45 -0.92
CA ARG A 294 1.52 8.90 -0.90
C ARG A 294 2.31 9.34 -2.13
N ILE A 295 3.39 8.64 -2.46
CA ILE A 295 4.22 8.94 -3.63
C ILE A 295 3.40 8.82 -4.92
N LYS A 296 2.64 7.73 -5.08
CA LYS A 296 1.75 7.52 -6.24
C LYS A 296 0.78 8.69 -6.39
N GLN A 297 0.17 9.13 -5.27
CA GLN A 297 -0.71 10.30 -5.24
C GLN A 297 0.03 11.59 -5.61
N MET A 298 1.23 11.83 -5.06
CA MET A 298 2.03 13.01 -5.38
C MET A 298 2.42 13.07 -6.86
N ILE A 299 2.85 11.94 -7.43
CA ILE A 299 3.18 11.80 -8.85
C ILE A 299 1.92 12.08 -9.68
N TYR A 300 0.78 11.50 -9.31
CA TYR A 300 -0.50 11.75 -9.97
C TYR A 300 -0.88 13.23 -9.93
N GLU A 301 -0.89 13.85 -8.75
CA GLU A 301 -1.22 15.26 -8.55
C GLU A 301 -0.30 16.19 -9.35
N TYR A 302 0.98 15.85 -9.47
CA TYR A 302 1.87 16.62 -10.32
C TYR A 302 1.45 16.53 -11.80
N PHE A 303 1.14 15.33 -12.29
CA PHE A 303 0.71 15.16 -13.66
C PHE A 303 -0.69 15.70 -13.91
N THR A 304 -1.55 15.86 -12.92
CA THR A 304 -2.86 16.49 -13.13
C THR A 304 -2.84 17.99 -12.88
N SER A 305 -1.98 18.51 -12.00
CA SER A 305 -1.95 19.93 -11.61
C SER A 305 -1.50 20.89 -12.72
N LYS A 306 -0.85 20.41 -13.80
CA LYS A 306 -0.58 21.23 -15.00
C LYS A 306 -1.84 21.52 -15.82
N ASP A 307 -2.92 20.79 -15.59
CA ASP A 307 -4.27 21.08 -16.05
C ASP A 307 -5.18 21.25 -14.82
N ASN A 308 -5.33 22.49 -14.31
CA ASN A 308 -6.64 23.12 -14.08
C ASN A 308 -6.74 24.11 -12.88
N GLU A 309 -7.03 25.38 -13.21
CA GLU A 309 -7.93 26.24 -12.40
C GLU A 309 -9.42 25.82 -12.52
N ASN A 310 -9.78 24.95 -13.48
CA ASN A 310 -11.16 24.54 -13.75
C ASN A 310 -11.67 23.31 -12.96
N GLN A 311 -10.80 22.42 -12.45
CA GLN A 311 -11.18 21.20 -11.70
C GLN A 311 -11.54 21.51 -10.25
N LYS A 312 -11.03 22.61 -9.68
CA LYS A 312 -11.40 23.06 -8.33
C LYS A 312 -12.88 23.41 -8.22
N LYS A 313 -13.55 23.79 -9.31
CA LYS A 313 -14.99 24.10 -9.34
C LYS A 313 -15.88 22.88 -9.50
N GLU A 314 -15.40 21.77 -10.05
CA GLU A 314 -16.19 20.53 -10.16
C GLU A 314 -16.16 19.69 -8.88
N LYS A 315 -15.17 19.92 -7.99
CA LYS A 315 -15.00 19.16 -6.75
C LYS A 315 -15.98 19.54 -5.63
N GLU A 316 -16.63 20.69 -5.72
CA GLU A 316 -17.53 21.22 -4.68
C GLU A 316 -19.03 20.93 -4.94
N GLU A 317 -19.44 20.43 -6.11
CA GLU A 317 -20.87 20.35 -6.50
C GLU A 317 -21.42 18.96 -6.87
N LYS A 318 -20.65 17.87 -6.71
CA LYS A 318 -21.18 16.52 -6.90
C LYS A 318 -21.23 15.77 -5.58
N GLU A 319 -22.43 15.37 -5.15
CA GLU A 319 -22.63 14.09 -4.48
C GLU A 319 -21.90 13.05 -5.35
N ASN A 320 -20.69 12.66 -4.95
CA ASN A 320 -19.75 11.97 -5.82
C ASN A 320 -20.08 10.47 -5.84
N VAL A 321 -20.97 10.09 -6.76
CA VAL A 321 -21.09 8.71 -7.25
C VAL A 321 -19.74 8.33 -7.85
N ILE A 322 -18.97 7.49 -7.15
CA ILE A 322 -17.62 7.07 -7.58
C ILE A 322 -17.73 6.00 -8.68
N ASP A 323 -18.76 5.17 -8.58
CA ASP A 323 -19.06 4.08 -9.48
C ASP A 323 -20.54 3.73 -9.30
N GLY A 324 -21.30 3.45 -10.37
CA GLY A 324 -22.74 3.76 -10.54
C GLY A 324 -23.77 3.28 -9.50
N SER A 325 -23.34 2.59 -8.43
CA SER A 325 -24.14 2.09 -7.31
C SER A 325 -23.60 2.44 -5.91
N VAL A 326 -22.40 3.03 -5.81
CA VAL A 326 -21.76 3.48 -4.56
C VAL A 326 -21.85 4.99 -4.46
N ILE A 327 -22.43 5.49 -3.37
CA ILE A 327 -22.56 6.92 -3.08
C ILE A 327 -21.69 7.25 -1.86
N ILE A 328 -20.65 8.06 -2.03
CA ILE A 328 -19.81 8.55 -0.92
C ILE A 328 -20.32 9.91 -0.47
N PHE A 329 -20.60 10.04 0.83
CA PHE A 329 -21.16 11.26 1.42
C PHE A 329 -20.11 12.15 2.07
N ASN A 330 -19.13 11.55 2.75
CA ASN A 330 -18.13 12.27 3.51
C ASN A 330 -16.77 11.57 3.42
N THR A 331 -15.70 12.35 3.31
CA THR A 331 -14.37 11.85 2.97
C THR A 331 -13.28 12.68 3.64
N SER A 332 -12.22 12.01 4.07
CA SER A 332 -10.96 12.60 4.53
C SER A 332 -9.80 11.84 3.90
N ASN A 333 -8.56 12.15 4.32
CA ASN A 333 -7.39 11.42 3.87
C ASN A 333 -7.29 9.98 4.41
N ALA A 334 -8.04 9.65 5.46
CA ALA A 334 -7.91 8.41 6.22
C ALA A 334 -9.21 7.60 6.31
N VAL A 335 -10.37 8.26 6.31
CA VAL A 335 -11.68 7.59 6.38
C VAL A 335 -12.70 8.21 5.44
N ASN A 336 -13.53 7.35 4.83
CA ASN A 336 -14.67 7.73 4.01
C ASN A 336 -15.92 6.97 4.46
N PHE A 337 -17.07 7.63 4.34
CA PHE A 337 -18.37 6.98 4.52
C PHE A 337 -19.23 7.10 3.27
N GLY A 338 -19.87 5.99 2.90
CA GLY A 338 -20.79 5.89 1.78
C GLY A 338 -21.86 4.82 2.00
N VAL A 339 -22.73 4.65 1.00
CA VAL A 339 -23.74 3.59 0.97
C VAL A 339 -23.71 2.92 -0.41
N PHE A 340 -23.97 1.62 -0.41
CA PHE A 340 -24.10 0.79 -1.60
C PHE A 340 -25.43 0.05 -1.56
N THR A 341 -26.10 -0.07 -2.70
CA THR A 341 -27.29 -0.93 -2.84
C THR A 341 -26.95 -2.05 -3.81
N GLY A 342 -26.98 -3.29 -3.33
CA GLY A 342 -26.71 -4.46 -4.16
C GLY A 342 -27.88 -4.84 -5.07
N ASP A 343 -27.62 -5.70 -6.04
CA ASP A 343 -28.64 -6.27 -6.93
C ASP A 343 -29.75 -7.04 -6.18
N SER A 344 -29.47 -7.48 -4.94
CA SER A 344 -30.48 -8.06 -4.04
C SER A 344 -31.46 -7.03 -3.46
N GLU A 345 -31.27 -5.73 -3.79
CA GLU A 345 -31.95 -4.55 -3.23
C GLU A 345 -31.65 -4.30 -1.74
N ILE A 346 -30.65 -4.99 -1.18
CA ILE A 346 -30.16 -4.75 0.17
C ILE A 346 -29.19 -3.56 0.17
N GLN A 347 -29.35 -2.68 1.16
CA GLN A 347 -28.46 -1.55 1.39
C GLN A 347 -27.37 -1.90 2.40
N TYR A 348 -26.18 -1.38 2.14
CA TYR A 348 -24.98 -1.54 2.95
C TYR A 348 -24.42 -0.17 3.28
N GLY A 349 -24.15 0.10 4.55
CA GLY A 349 -23.27 1.18 4.96
C GLY A 349 -21.83 0.78 4.64
N ILE A 350 -21.06 1.68 4.04
CA ILE A 350 -19.67 1.46 3.68
C ILE A 350 -18.82 2.43 4.50
N LEU A 351 -17.97 1.90 5.38
CA LEU A 351 -16.95 2.68 6.07
C LEU A 351 -15.58 2.24 5.57
N GLN A 352 -14.93 3.08 4.79
CA GLN A 352 -13.58 2.82 4.29
C GLN A 352 -12.57 3.45 5.23
N VAL A 353 -11.82 2.63 5.96
CA VAL A 353 -10.69 3.11 6.78
C VAL A 353 -9.42 2.82 6.00
N THR A 354 -8.95 3.83 5.29
CA THR A 354 -7.85 3.73 4.34
C THR A 354 -6.47 3.97 4.96
N SER A 355 -6.44 4.47 6.21
CA SER A 355 -5.25 4.67 7.05
C SER A 355 -5.66 4.93 8.50
N PHE A 356 -4.81 4.59 9.47
CA PHE A 356 -4.90 5.07 10.87
C PHE A 356 -4.01 6.30 11.12
N VAL A 357 -3.64 7.00 10.05
CA VAL A 357 -2.90 8.27 10.07
C VAL A 357 -3.78 9.39 9.50
N PRO A 358 -4.80 9.86 10.24
CA PRO A 358 -5.60 10.99 9.81
C PRO A 358 -4.79 12.29 9.95
N ASN A 359 -4.98 13.23 9.01
CA ASN A 359 -4.46 14.59 9.18
C ASN A 359 -5.12 15.30 10.38
N ASN A 360 -6.35 14.91 10.72
CA ASN A 360 -7.11 15.40 11.84
C ASN A 360 -7.95 14.25 12.43
N GLN A 361 -7.63 13.84 13.66
CA GLN A 361 -8.33 12.75 14.34
C GLN A 361 -9.81 13.10 14.61
N ASN A 362 -10.14 14.34 14.94
CA ASN A 362 -11.54 14.73 15.17
C ASN A 362 -12.38 14.60 13.90
N GLU A 363 -11.81 14.95 12.73
CA GLU A 363 -12.49 14.78 11.44
C GLU A 363 -12.72 13.28 11.15
N PHE A 364 -11.77 12.42 11.51
CA PHE A 364 -11.93 10.98 11.40
C PHE A 364 -13.10 10.49 12.25
N GLU A 365 -13.15 10.88 13.53
CA GLU A 365 -14.22 10.51 14.46
C GLU A 365 -15.58 11.05 13.99
N GLU A 366 -15.65 12.30 13.55
CA GLU A 366 -16.86 12.94 13.03
C GLU A 366 -17.42 12.23 11.79
N ILE A 367 -16.58 11.76 10.86
CA ILE A 367 -17.02 11.02 9.67
C ILE A 367 -17.59 9.65 10.06
N VAL A 368 -16.96 8.96 11.01
CA VAL A 368 -17.41 7.65 11.50
C VAL A 368 -18.75 7.80 12.24
N ASP A 369 -18.87 8.79 13.13
CA ASP A 369 -20.12 9.09 13.85
C ASP A 369 -21.25 9.45 12.89
N TYR A 370 -20.99 10.34 11.92
CA TYR A 370 -21.94 10.66 10.86
C TYR A 370 -22.43 9.41 10.12
N GLY A 371 -21.51 8.50 9.78
CA GLY A 371 -21.85 7.26 9.10
C GLY A 371 -22.77 6.37 9.93
N MET A 372 -22.49 6.20 11.21
CA MET A 372 -23.33 5.40 12.10
C MET A 372 -24.71 6.01 12.34
N GLU A 373 -24.79 7.34 12.51
CA GLU A 373 -26.06 8.07 12.59
C GLU A 373 -26.88 7.95 11.31
N TYR A 374 -26.23 7.98 10.14
CA TYR A 374 -26.87 7.79 8.85
C TYR A 374 -27.45 6.38 8.71
N ILE A 375 -26.66 5.34 9.02
CA ILE A 375 -27.09 3.94 9.00
C ILE A 375 -28.31 3.76 9.90
N GLN A 376 -28.24 4.27 11.14
CA GLN A 376 -29.33 4.18 12.10
C GLN A 376 -30.60 4.88 11.61
N SER A 377 -30.47 6.09 11.07
CA SER A 377 -31.60 6.91 10.61
C SER A 377 -32.30 6.32 9.38
N ASN A 378 -31.57 5.58 8.55
CA ASN A 378 -32.07 4.99 7.32
C ASN A 378 -32.44 3.50 7.46
N ASN A 379 -32.29 2.91 8.66
CA ASN A 379 -32.54 1.48 8.93
C ASN A 379 -31.71 0.56 8.02
N ILE A 380 -30.43 0.88 7.85
CA ILE A 380 -29.49 0.03 7.12
C ILE A 380 -28.95 -1.01 8.10
N ASP A 381 -29.12 -2.30 7.78
CA ASP A 381 -28.77 -3.39 8.69
C ASP A 381 -27.29 -3.82 8.58
N TYR A 382 -26.67 -3.63 7.41
CA TYR A 382 -25.31 -4.12 7.14
C TYR A 382 -24.28 -2.98 7.12
N LEU A 383 -23.10 -3.24 7.69
CA LEU A 383 -21.91 -2.39 7.59
C LEU A 383 -20.76 -3.18 6.96
N ILE A 384 -20.22 -2.69 5.85
CA ILE A 384 -18.94 -3.12 5.29
C ILE A 384 -17.86 -2.16 5.82
N LEU A 385 -16.99 -2.69 6.67
CA LEU A 385 -15.76 -2.04 7.08
C LEU A 385 -14.64 -2.45 6.12
N ASP A 386 -14.30 -1.52 5.23
CA ASP A 386 -13.34 -1.71 4.16
C ASP A 386 -11.94 -1.22 4.59
N LEU A 387 -10.99 -2.16 4.64
CA LEU A 387 -9.62 -1.96 5.09
C LEU A 387 -8.58 -2.17 3.97
N LYS A 388 -9.02 -2.24 2.71
CA LYS A 388 -8.12 -2.41 1.57
C LYS A 388 -7.02 -1.34 1.54
N GLN A 389 -5.80 -1.72 1.20
CA GLN A 389 -4.63 -0.83 1.12
C GLN A 389 -4.34 -0.02 2.40
N ASN A 390 -4.87 -0.40 3.58
CA ASN A 390 -4.60 0.29 4.84
C ASN A 390 -3.28 -0.19 5.46
N GLY A 391 -2.22 0.60 5.31
CA GLY A 391 -0.89 0.29 5.85
C GLY A 391 -0.73 0.46 7.38
N GLY A 392 -1.81 0.81 8.10
CA GLY A 392 -1.84 1.06 9.54
C GLY A 392 -1.70 2.54 9.92
N GLY A 393 -1.10 2.80 11.08
CA GLY A 393 -0.99 4.14 11.65
C GLY A 393 -1.01 4.14 13.17
N TYR A 394 -1.69 5.09 13.81
CA TYR A 394 -1.75 5.20 15.26
C TYR A 394 -2.47 4.00 15.89
N ILE A 395 -1.76 3.30 16.78
CA ILE A 395 -2.30 2.11 17.46
C ILE A 395 -3.48 2.48 18.37
N ASP A 396 -3.42 3.63 19.03
CA ASP A 396 -4.50 4.13 19.89
C ASP A 396 -5.80 4.35 19.13
N LEU A 397 -5.74 4.95 17.94
CA LEU A 397 -6.92 5.16 17.11
C LEU A 397 -7.54 3.82 16.67
N SER A 398 -6.70 2.81 16.45
CA SER A 398 -7.15 1.46 16.12
C SER A 398 -7.91 0.80 17.30
N TYR A 399 -7.41 0.94 18.53
CA TYR A 399 -8.12 0.46 19.72
C TYR A 399 -9.40 1.24 19.99
N GLN A 400 -9.37 2.57 19.84
CA GLN A 400 -10.55 3.42 19.99
C GLN A 400 -11.64 3.03 18.99
N LEU A 401 -11.32 2.83 17.70
CA LEU A 401 -12.28 2.39 16.69
C LEU A 401 -12.80 0.96 16.98
N PHE A 402 -11.96 0.07 17.49
CA PHE A 402 -12.41 -1.26 17.90
C PHE A 402 -13.47 -1.14 19.00
N HIS A 403 -13.19 -0.36 20.03
CA HIS A 403 -14.11 -0.17 21.16
C HIS A 403 -15.34 0.67 20.82
N TYR A 404 -15.24 1.51 19.79
CA TYR A 404 -16.38 2.21 19.21
C TYR A 404 -17.42 1.21 18.73
N PHE A 405 -17.01 0.18 17.98
CA PHE A 405 -17.92 -0.86 17.46
C PHE A 405 -18.26 -1.96 18.45
N PHE A 406 -17.32 -2.33 19.32
CA PHE A 406 -17.46 -3.47 20.22
C PHE A 406 -17.26 -3.00 21.67
N ASN A 407 -18.36 -2.85 22.39
CA ASN A 407 -18.38 -2.42 23.79
C ASN A 407 -17.36 -3.21 24.65
N LEU A 408 -16.82 -2.61 25.72
CA LEU A 408 -15.70 -3.02 26.61
C LEU A 408 -15.71 -4.45 27.23
N THR A 409 -16.40 -5.42 26.64
CA THR A 409 -16.52 -6.81 27.15
C THR A 409 -15.59 -7.81 26.48
N THR A 410 -14.86 -7.44 25.42
CA THR A 410 -13.87 -8.32 24.78
C THR A 410 -12.50 -8.08 25.39
N GLU A 411 -12.14 -8.94 26.34
CA GLU A 411 -10.79 -9.04 26.90
C GLU A 411 -9.89 -9.90 26.00
N PRO A 412 -8.60 -9.56 25.85
CA PRO A 412 -7.94 -8.40 26.44
C PRO A 412 -8.30 -7.07 25.76
N ILE A 413 -8.41 -5.99 26.54
CA ILE A 413 -8.68 -4.64 26.02
C ILE A 413 -7.57 -4.18 25.08
N TYR A 414 -6.31 -4.37 25.45
CA TYR A 414 -5.14 -4.03 24.64
C TYR A 414 -4.36 -5.28 24.25
N GLY A 415 -3.55 -5.16 23.20
CA GLY A 415 -2.59 -6.19 22.84
C GLY A 415 -1.48 -6.31 23.89
N ASN A 416 -0.95 -7.52 24.04
CA ASN A 416 0.28 -7.72 24.81
C ASN A 416 1.47 -7.49 23.90
N TYR A 417 2.41 -6.67 24.35
CA TYR A 417 3.65 -6.36 23.65
C TYR A 417 4.86 -6.70 24.50
N ASP A 418 5.99 -7.01 23.88
CA ASP A 418 7.28 -7.04 24.58
C ASP A 418 8.43 -6.50 23.72
N PHE A 419 9.52 -6.19 24.41
CA PHE A 419 10.76 -5.68 23.82
C PHE A 419 11.84 -6.75 23.90
N ARG A 420 12.66 -6.85 22.86
CA ARG A 420 13.84 -7.71 22.87
C ARG A 420 14.93 -7.11 23.77
N HIS A 421 15.59 -7.96 24.56
CA HIS A 421 16.83 -7.57 25.23
C HIS A 421 17.99 -7.44 24.24
N SER A 422 18.69 -6.32 24.33
CA SER A 422 19.89 -6.01 23.56
C SER A 422 20.82 -5.16 24.41
N ASN A 423 22.07 -4.99 23.97
CA ASN A 423 23.01 -4.12 24.68
C ASN A 423 22.51 -2.66 24.77
N LEU A 424 21.73 -2.19 23.80
CA LEU A 424 21.23 -0.81 23.79
C LEU A 424 19.93 -0.69 24.58
N ASN A 425 18.95 -1.57 24.35
CA ASN A 425 17.69 -1.59 25.11
C ASN A 425 17.92 -1.79 26.60
N ASP A 426 18.86 -2.66 26.99
CA ASP A 426 19.20 -2.86 28.40
C ASP A 426 19.64 -1.54 29.04
N GLN A 427 20.42 -0.74 28.31
CA GLN A 427 20.84 0.56 28.80
C GLN A 427 19.70 1.56 28.82
N PHE A 428 18.87 1.61 27.78
CA PHE A 428 17.75 2.54 27.70
C PHE A 428 16.74 2.31 28.82
N PHE A 429 16.21 1.08 28.93
CA PHE A 429 15.18 0.74 29.91
C PHE A 429 15.69 0.75 31.34
N ILE A 430 16.84 0.10 31.63
CA ILE A 430 17.34 -0.02 33.00
C ILE A 430 17.86 1.33 33.52
N LYS A 431 18.65 2.07 32.71
CA LYS A 431 19.18 3.37 33.18
C LYS A 431 18.06 4.42 33.29
N CYS A 432 17.02 4.37 32.45
CA CYS A 432 15.86 5.26 32.58
C CYS A 432 15.07 4.98 33.87
N ALA A 433 14.79 3.71 34.18
CA ALA A 433 14.10 3.32 35.41
C ALA A 433 14.87 3.71 36.70
N GLN A 434 16.20 3.83 36.62
CA GLN A 434 17.06 4.26 37.73
C GLN A 434 17.19 5.79 37.87
N ASN A 435 16.63 6.54 36.92
CA ASN A 435 16.67 8.00 36.90
C ASN A 435 15.26 8.57 37.15
N GLU A 436 15.08 9.30 38.24
CA GLU A 436 13.76 9.84 38.64
C GLU A 436 13.14 10.74 37.57
N ASN A 437 13.93 11.55 36.86
CA ASN A 437 13.38 12.43 35.82
C ASN A 437 12.90 11.63 34.60
N CYS A 438 13.68 10.62 34.17
CA CYS A 438 13.31 9.76 33.05
C CYS A 438 12.10 8.88 33.40
N THR A 439 12.09 8.33 34.61
CA THR A 439 10.97 7.54 35.14
C THR A 439 9.65 8.30 35.18
N ASN A 440 9.69 9.62 35.41
CA ASN A 440 8.49 10.44 35.48
C ASN A 440 8.07 11.04 34.12
N ASP A 441 8.86 10.87 33.05
CA ASP A 441 8.49 11.33 31.71
C ASP A 441 7.72 10.25 30.94
N ILE A 442 6.40 10.21 31.12
CA ILE A 442 5.52 9.26 30.43
C ILE A 442 5.42 9.48 28.92
N ALA A 443 5.96 10.58 28.38
CA ALA A 443 6.08 10.79 26.93
C ALA A 443 7.34 10.11 26.35
N PHE A 444 8.19 9.55 27.21
CA PHE A 444 9.40 8.85 26.81
C PHE A 444 9.22 7.34 26.90
N LEU A 445 9.45 6.65 25.79
CA LEU A 445 9.18 5.21 25.61
C LEU A 445 9.79 4.32 26.70
N TYR A 446 10.96 4.69 27.21
CA TYR A 446 11.70 3.90 28.21
C TYR A 446 11.24 4.13 29.64
N SER A 447 10.30 5.06 29.85
CA SER A 447 9.73 5.30 31.16
C SER A 447 8.90 4.09 31.62
N PRO A 448 9.15 3.51 32.81
CA PRO A 448 8.31 2.46 33.35
C PRO A 448 6.86 2.93 33.54
N LEU A 449 6.61 4.21 33.85
CA LEU A 449 5.27 4.72 34.13
C LEU A 449 4.37 4.79 32.88
N LEU A 450 4.92 4.62 31.67
CA LEU A 450 4.14 4.48 30.44
C LEU A 450 3.39 3.13 30.39
N TRP A 451 3.94 2.10 31.02
CA TRP A 451 3.54 0.72 30.79
C TRP A 451 2.64 0.15 31.89
N TYR A 452 1.76 -0.76 31.47
CA TYR A 452 0.95 -1.59 32.35
C TYR A 452 1.27 -3.06 32.08
N ASN A 453 1.30 -3.87 33.13
CA ASN A 453 1.52 -5.30 33.01
C ASN A 453 0.20 -6.05 32.76
N LYS A 454 0.28 -7.36 32.46
CA LYS A 454 -0.90 -8.24 32.26
C LYS A 454 -1.94 -8.28 33.38
N THR A 455 -1.62 -7.76 34.57
CA THR A 455 -2.55 -7.68 35.71
C THR A 455 -3.15 -6.28 35.87
N GLU A 456 -3.03 -5.44 34.85
CA GLU A 456 -3.50 -4.05 34.81
C GLU A 456 -2.85 -3.17 35.90
N GLN A 457 -1.63 -3.53 36.33
CA GLN A 457 -0.85 -2.72 37.26
C GLN A 457 0.17 -1.90 36.49
N GLN A 458 0.17 -0.59 36.75
CA GLN A 458 1.17 0.33 36.20
C GLN A 458 2.57 -0.08 36.68
N CYS A 459 3.49 -0.18 35.74
CA CYS A 459 4.90 -0.43 36.01
C CYS A 459 5.52 0.80 36.68
N THR A 460 6.43 0.59 37.65
CA THR A 460 7.03 1.71 38.42
C THR A 460 8.56 1.68 38.47
N ASN A 461 9.16 0.61 37.96
CA ASN A 461 10.58 0.33 37.98
C ASN A 461 10.93 -0.60 36.81
N GLU A 462 12.17 -1.09 36.77
CA GLU A 462 12.68 -1.96 35.71
C GLU A 462 12.17 -3.41 35.73
N ASP A 463 11.35 -3.82 36.71
CA ASP A 463 10.96 -5.23 36.91
C ASP A 463 10.15 -5.82 35.73
N TYR A 464 9.47 -4.96 34.95
CA TYR A 464 8.77 -5.40 33.74
C TYR A 464 9.75 -5.77 32.61
N TYR A 465 10.96 -5.22 32.63
CA TYR A 465 11.97 -5.41 31.62
C TYR A 465 13.01 -6.45 32.07
N THR A 466 13.60 -6.30 33.26
CA THR A 466 14.64 -7.21 33.79
C THR A 466 14.18 -7.92 35.08
N PRO A 467 14.35 -9.25 35.22
CA PRO A 467 15.16 -10.15 34.38
C PRO A 467 14.50 -10.62 33.07
N GLY A 468 13.26 -10.21 32.79
CA GLY A 468 12.56 -10.56 31.55
C GLY A 468 12.05 -12.00 31.48
N ILE A 469 11.71 -12.43 30.27
CA ILE A 469 11.25 -13.77 29.89
C ILE A 469 12.16 -14.34 28.81
N SER A 470 12.47 -15.63 28.94
CA SER A 470 13.25 -16.37 27.96
C SER A 470 12.34 -17.12 26.98
N TYR A 471 12.55 -16.92 25.68
CA TYR A 471 11.91 -17.71 24.63
C TYR A 471 12.94 -18.54 23.87
N LEU A 472 12.53 -19.74 23.41
CA LEU A 472 13.30 -20.50 22.44
C LEU A 472 13.00 -19.95 21.04
N ARG A 473 13.96 -19.24 20.44
CA ARG A 473 13.85 -18.58 19.14
C ARG A 473 15.03 -18.98 18.27
N GLY A 474 14.79 -19.25 16.99
CA GLY A 474 15.89 -19.58 16.09
C GLY A 474 16.62 -20.86 16.51
N GLU A 475 17.94 -20.75 16.68
CA GLU A 475 18.80 -21.83 17.18
C GLU A 475 19.06 -21.75 18.71
N GLY A 476 18.51 -20.76 19.41
CA GLY A 476 18.93 -20.41 20.77
C GLY A 476 17.83 -19.90 21.71
N VAL A 477 18.27 -19.42 22.87
CA VAL A 477 17.41 -18.79 23.88
C VAL A 477 17.59 -17.28 23.80
N SER A 478 16.50 -16.58 23.54
CA SER A 478 16.44 -15.12 23.47
C SER A 478 15.70 -14.56 24.69
N GLN A 479 16.10 -13.39 25.16
CA GLN A 479 15.45 -12.71 26.29
C GLN A 479 14.59 -11.55 25.80
N TYR A 480 13.42 -11.40 26.39
CA TYR A 480 12.46 -10.33 26.12
C TYR A 480 11.95 -9.75 27.43
N SER A 481 11.37 -8.55 27.41
CA SER A 481 10.65 -8.02 28.57
C SER A 481 9.46 -8.92 28.92
N THR A 482 8.92 -8.76 30.13
CA THR A 482 7.58 -9.28 30.40
C THR A 482 6.56 -8.57 29.52
N PRO A 483 5.43 -9.21 29.16
CA PRO A 483 4.47 -8.55 28.29
C PRO A 483 3.75 -7.42 29.00
N ILE A 484 3.62 -6.32 28.26
CA ILE A 484 3.14 -5.02 28.70
C ILE A 484 2.21 -4.43 27.66
N HIS A 485 1.48 -3.39 28.03
CA HIS A 485 0.67 -2.59 27.11
C HIS A 485 0.61 -1.13 27.55
N GLU A 486 0.18 -0.29 26.62
CA GLU A 486 -0.22 1.11 26.89
C GLU A 486 -1.74 1.15 27.13
N VAL A 487 -2.21 2.25 27.73
CA VAL A 487 -3.64 2.47 27.99
C VAL A 487 -4.08 3.71 27.24
N SER A 488 -4.95 3.54 26.25
CA SER A 488 -5.59 4.63 25.51
C SER A 488 -6.89 5.10 26.21
N ASP A 489 -7.31 6.34 25.99
CA ASP A 489 -8.63 6.82 26.42
C ASP A 489 -9.74 6.19 25.55
N ILE A 490 -10.58 5.33 26.16
CA ILE A 490 -11.67 4.62 25.48
C ILE A 490 -13.03 5.26 25.80
N SER A 491 -13.17 6.55 25.48
CA SER A 491 -14.41 7.29 25.68
C SER A 491 -15.32 7.33 24.45
N TRP A 492 -14.78 7.10 23.25
CA TRP A 492 -15.53 7.08 21.99
C TRP A 492 -16.38 5.82 21.82
N LYS A 493 -17.68 5.97 21.52
CA LYS A 493 -18.65 4.86 21.45
C LYS A 493 -19.68 5.03 20.35
N SER A 494 -19.99 3.94 19.65
CA SER A 494 -21.01 3.93 18.61
C SER A 494 -22.43 4.01 19.17
N PRO A 495 -23.35 4.73 18.49
CA PRO A 495 -24.78 4.69 18.81
C PRO A 495 -25.45 3.36 18.45
N ILE A 496 -24.79 2.51 17.64
CA ILE A 496 -25.33 1.23 17.17
C ILE A 496 -24.32 0.09 17.38
N GLN A 497 -24.83 -1.13 17.46
CA GLN A 497 -24.03 -2.34 17.55
C GLN A 497 -24.54 -3.30 16.49
N PHE A 498 -23.62 -3.93 15.77
CA PHE A 498 -23.93 -4.94 14.77
C PHE A 498 -23.69 -6.33 15.36
N ASP A 499 -24.49 -7.30 14.94
CA ASP A 499 -24.10 -8.70 15.14
C ASP A 499 -23.05 -9.12 14.09
N LYS A 500 -22.41 -10.26 14.34
CA LYS A 500 -21.35 -10.81 13.47
C LYS A 500 -21.74 -10.85 11.99
N ASN A 501 -22.96 -11.27 11.66
CA ASN A 501 -23.38 -11.52 10.28
C ASN A 501 -23.74 -10.23 9.54
N HIS A 502 -23.96 -9.14 10.28
CA HIS A 502 -24.25 -7.81 9.75
C HIS A 502 -23.03 -6.87 9.77
N PHE A 503 -21.93 -7.28 10.39
CA PHE A 503 -20.65 -6.57 10.37
C PHE A 503 -19.66 -7.30 9.46
N ILE A 504 -19.38 -6.71 8.29
CA ILE A 504 -18.55 -7.31 7.26
C ILE A 504 -17.18 -6.62 7.27
N LEU A 505 -16.12 -7.41 7.38
CA LEU A 505 -14.75 -6.92 7.33
C LEU A 505 -14.14 -7.29 5.97
N LEU A 506 -13.67 -6.29 5.22
CA LEU A 506 -13.13 -6.45 3.87
C LEU A 506 -11.65 -6.05 3.80
N SER A 507 -10.82 -6.89 3.17
CA SER A 507 -9.41 -6.60 2.92
C SER A 507 -8.96 -7.12 1.56
N ASP A 508 -7.83 -6.62 1.08
CA ASP A 508 -7.05 -7.12 -0.06
C ASP A 508 -5.75 -7.77 0.40
N GLY A 509 -5.66 -8.15 1.68
CA GLY A 509 -4.52 -8.80 2.30
C GLY A 509 -3.40 -7.85 2.71
N ILE A 510 -3.54 -6.55 2.42
CA ILE A 510 -2.51 -5.54 2.68
C ILE A 510 -2.62 -4.89 4.05
N CYS A 511 -3.80 -4.92 4.67
CA CYS A 511 -4.04 -4.39 6.01
C CYS A 511 -2.88 -4.71 6.95
N GLY A 512 -2.11 -3.69 7.35
CA GLY A 512 -0.82 -3.83 8.01
C GLY A 512 -0.70 -3.00 9.28
N SER A 513 0.33 -3.24 10.09
CA SER A 513 0.60 -2.53 11.34
C SER A 513 -0.67 -2.44 12.23
N SER A 514 -1.03 -1.26 12.74
CA SER A 514 -2.25 -1.05 13.52
C SER A 514 -3.55 -1.52 12.85
N CYS A 515 -3.63 -1.55 11.50
CA CYS A 515 -4.78 -2.16 10.80
C CYS A 515 -4.82 -3.67 11.00
N ALA A 516 -3.66 -4.33 10.88
CA ALA A 516 -3.53 -5.76 11.11
C ALA A 516 -3.82 -6.10 12.58
N VAL A 517 -3.38 -5.29 13.54
CA VAL A 517 -3.74 -5.46 14.96
C VAL A 517 -5.26 -5.35 15.18
N PHE A 518 -5.87 -4.29 14.65
CA PHE A 518 -7.31 -4.05 14.70
C PHE A 518 -8.13 -5.20 14.11
N SER A 519 -7.80 -5.61 12.89
CA SER A 519 -8.49 -6.69 12.20
C SER A 519 -8.28 -8.04 12.88
N SER A 520 -7.05 -8.34 13.35
CA SER A 520 -6.77 -9.58 14.08
C SER A 520 -7.62 -9.70 15.33
N LYS A 521 -7.80 -8.61 16.09
CA LYS A 521 -8.65 -8.61 17.27
C LYS A 521 -10.11 -8.94 16.94
N ILE A 522 -10.65 -8.38 15.85
CA ILE A 522 -12.02 -8.67 15.39
C ILE A 522 -12.16 -10.14 14.97
N ILE A 523 -11.20 -10.64 14.20
CA ILE A 523 -11.21 -11.99 13.61
C ILE A 523 -11.05 -13.05 14.69
N GLN A 524 -10.07 -12.92 15.58
CA GLN A 524 -9.80 -13.88 16.65
C GLN A 524 -10.94 -13.94 17.69
N ASN A 525 -11.69 -12.85 17.86
CA ASN A 525 -12.90 -12.83 18.69
C ASN A 525 -14.18 -13.19 17.93
N ASN A 526 -14.08 -13.56 16.64
CA ASN A 526 -15.21 -13.99 15.81
C ASN A 526 -16.35 -12.95 15.76
N LEU A 527 -15.99 -11.67 15.61
CA LEU A 527 -16.91 -10.53 15.70
C LEU A 527 -17.46 -10.03 14.35
N SER A 528 -16.94 -10.54 13.23
CA SER A 528 -17.37 -10.15 11.88
C SER A 528 -17.43 -11.34 10.92
N THR A 529 -18.17 -11.18 9.81
CA THR A 529 -17.97 -11.98 8.61
C THR A 529 -16.82 -11.38 7.80
N THR A 530 -15.85 -12.20 7.38
CA THR A 530 -14.65 -11.71 6.69
C THR A 530 -14.66 -12.00 5.21
N PHE A 531 -14.19 -11.02 4.42
CA PHE A 531 -13.96 -11.15 2.99
C PHE A 531 -12.55 -10.68 2.63
N THR A 532 -11.86 -11.45 1.80
CA THR A 532 -10.72 -10.99 1.02
C THR A 532 -11.06 -10.91 -0.47
N ILE A 533 -10.34 -10.06 -1.20
CA ILE A 533 -10.41 -10.00 -2.67
C ILE A 533 -9.05 -10.29 -3.31
N GLY A 534 -9.09 -10.90 -4.49
CA GLY A 534 -7.90 -11.18 -5.30
C GLY A 534 -7.07 -12.35 -4.76
N GLY A 535 -5.77 -12.12 -4.62
CA GLY A 535 -4.79 -13.12 -4.18
C GLY A 535 -4.45 -14.13 -5.27
N ILE A 536 -3.67 -15.16 -4.93
CA ILE A 536 -3.33 -16.22 -5.88
C ILE A 536 -4.60 -17.05 -6.18
N PRO A 537 -4.92 -17.33 -7.45
CA PRO A 537 -6.07 -18.13 -7.82
C PRO A 537 -6.05 -19.52 -7.14
N ASN A 538 -7.18 -19.95 -6.59
CA ASN A 538 -7.34 -21.23 -5.90
C ASN A 538 -6.45 -21.45 -4.66
N SER A 539 -5.79 -20.41 -4.14
CA SER A 539 -5.05 -20.46 -2.86
C SER A 539 -5.81 -19.77 -1.73
N GLU A 540 -5.53 -20.12 -0.49
CA GLU A 540 -5.96 -19.31 0.66
C GLU A 540 -5.23 -17.96 0.66
N MET A 541 -5.78 -17.02 1.43
CA MET A 541 -5.24 -15.68 1.56
C MET A 541 -5.50 -15.17 2.97
N GLY A 542 -4.45 -14.60 3.56
CA GLY A 542 -4.48 -13.96 4.86
C GLY A 542 -5.26 -12.66 4.82
N PHE A 543 -5.93 -12.32 5.92
CA PHE A 543 -6.64 -11.05 6.01
C PHE A 543 -5.68 -9.84 6.04
N ASN A 544 -4.52 -10.02 6.67
CA ASN A 544 -3.53 -8.98 6.94
C ASN A 544 -2.10 -9.46 6.66
N SER A 545 -1.14 -8.53 6.68
CA SER A 545 0.20 -8.71 6.13
C SER A 545 1.33 -8.66 7.16
N PHE A 546 1.47 -7.53 7.88
CA PHE A 546 2.59 -7.24 8.81
C PHE A 546 2.05 -6.57 10.09
N PRO A 547 1.46 -7.29 11.04
CA PRO A 547 0.97 -6.69 12.29
C PRO A 547 2.06 -5.99 13.10
N GLY A 548 3.29 -6.51 13.12
CA GLY A 548 4.40 -6.00 13.91
C GLY A 548 3.99 -5.74 15.35
N GLY A 549 4.28 -4.54 15.84
CA GLY A 549 3.73 -4.04 17.10
C GLY A 549 4.03 -2.57 17.29
N GLN A 550 5.26 -2.17 16.95
CA GLN A 550 5.65 -0.78 16.72
C GLN A 550 6.85 -0.75 15.80
N VAL A 551 6.81 0.15 14.82
CA VAL A 551 7.95 0.45 13.95
C VAL A 551 8.82 1.52 14.59
N TYR A 552 10.12 1.41 14.38
CA TYR A 552 11.13 2.38 14.79
C TYR A 552 12.16 2.51 13.69
N ASN A 553 12.99 3.55 13.75
CA ASN A 553 14.05 3.73 12.77
C ASN A 553 15.36 4.19 13.41
N SER A 554 16.44 4.15 12.64
CA SER A 554 17.76 4.55 13.08
C SER A 554 17.82 6.00 13.57
N GLU A 555 17.06 6.92 12.96
CA GLU A 555 17.01 8.31 13.44
C GLU A 555 16.47 8.39 14.86
N TYR A 556 15.39 7.67 15.19
CA TYR A 556 14.83 7.63 16.53
C TYR A 556 15.80 7.08 17.56
N ILE A 557 16.57 6.05 17.22
CA ILE A 557 17.63 5.53 18.10
C ILE A 557 18.67 6.63 18.40
N PHE A 558 19.10 7.39 17.38
CA PHE A 558 20.05 8.49 17.59
C PHE A 558 19.47 9.64 18.42
N TYR A 559 18.17 9.97 18.25
CA TYR A 559 17.49 10.93 19.10
C TYR A 559 17.36 10.44 20.54
N ASP A 560 16.98 9.19 20.76
CA ASP A 560 16.81 8.59 22.09
C ASP A 560 18.13 8.63 22.88
N ILE A 561 19.26 8.30 22.23
CA ILE A 561 20.60 8.41 22.83
C ILE A 561 20.90 9.85 23.25
N SER A 562 20.60 10.81 22.37
CA SER A 562 20.86 12.23 22.63
C SER A 562 19.98 12.77 23.76
N ASP A 563 18.69 12.40 23.77
CA ASP A 563 17.73 12.81 24.79
C ASP A 563 18.09 12.21 26.16
N LEU A 564 18.53 10.95 26.20
CA LEU A 564 19.08 10.31 27.41
C LEU A 564 20.24 11.10 28.00
N GLU A 565 21.22 11.47 27.19
CA GLU A 565 22.39 12.22 27.65
C GLU A 565 22.01 13.65 28.08
N TYR A 566 21.20 14.34 27.27
CA TYR A 566 20.92 15.77 27.44
C TYR A 566 19.89 16.06 28.54
N TYR A 567 18.75 15.35 28.56
CA TYR A 567 17.67 15.62 29.51
C TYR A 567 17.84 14.91 30.84
N TYR A 568 18.42 13.71 30.81
CA TYR A 568 18.49 12.84 31.98
C TYR A 568 19.91 12.66 32.52
N GLY A 569 20.93 13.08 31.79
CA GLY A 569 22.33 12.86 32.17
C GLY A 569 22.73 11.38 32.13
N ILE A 570 22.01 10.58 31.35
CA ILE A 570 22.23 9.14 31.21
C ILE A 570 23.20 8.92 30.05
N VAL A 571 24.40 8.44 30.36
CA VAL A 571 25.40 8.10 29.34
C VAL A 571 25.13 6.70 28.79
N VAL A 572 25.05 6.60 27.47
CA VAL A 572 24.95 5.33 26.73
C VAL A 572 26.36 4.86 26.35
N ASP A 573 26.69 3.64 26.73
CA ASP A 573 27.98 3.01 26.49
C ASP A 573 27.99 2.38 25.09
N ASN A 574 28.99 2.73 24.28
CA ASN A 574 29.18 2.29 22.89
C ASN A 574 27.94 2.52 21.99
N PRO A 575 27.44 3.76 21.87
CA PRO A 575 26.29 4.05 21.02
C PRO A 575 26.63 3.80 19.55
N PRO A 576 25.63 3.41 18.72
CA PRO A 576 25.82 3.30 17.29
C PRO A 576 26.25 4.63 16.67
N THR A 577 27.11 4.55 15.65
CA THR A 577 27.57 5.76 14.94
C THR A 577 26.51 6.17 13.92
N PRO A 578 26.05 7.43 13.89
CA PRO A 578 25.10 7.87 12.88
C PRO A 578 25.65 7.72 11.45
N PHE A 579 24.76 7.44 10.49
CA PHE A 579 25.12 7.37 9.09
C PHE A 579 25.71 8.70 8.57
N GLU A 580 26.70 8.58 7.67
CA GLU A 580 27.30 9.73 6.98
C GLU A 580 26.37 10.30 5.89
N SER A 581 25.51 9.45 5.33
CA SER A 581 24.45 9.78 4.37
C SER A 581 23.07 9.76 5.00
N ASP A 582 22.08 10.35 4.33
CA ASP A 582 20.67 10.38 4.78
C ASP A 582 19.93 9.06 4.51
N ASN A 583 20.62 7.93 4.67
CA ASN A 583 20.01 6.61 4.61
C ASN A 583 19.40 6.25 5.98
N GLU A 584 18.43 5.34 5.98
CA GLU A 584 17.67 5.00 7.18
C GLU A 584 17.44 3.49 7.25
N VAL A 585 17.48 2.94 8.46
CA VAL A 585 17.00 1.57 8.72
C VAL A 585 15.71 1.71 9.52
N SER A 586 14.60 1.23 8.98
CA SER A 586 13.36 1.01 9.73
C SER A 586 13.28 -0.45 10.16
N PHE A 587 12.70 -0.73 11.32
CA PHE A 587 12.56 -2.08 11.88
C PHE A 587 11.39 -2.18 12.87
N THR A 588 10.85 -3.38 13.02
CA THR A 588 9.91 -3.68 14.12
C THR A 588 10.65 -3.71 15.45
N TYR A 589 10.25 -2.84 16.38
CA TYR A 589 10.95 -2.64 17.66
C TYR A 589 10.30 -3.33 18.86
N ARG A 590 8.97 -3.49 18.83
CA ARG A 590 8.24 -4.32 19.78
C ARG A 590 7.29 -5.24 19.05
N GLU A 591 7.15 -6.47 19.52
CA GLU A 591 6.26 -7.47 18.95
C GLU A 591 4.93 -7.50 19.69
N ILE A 592 3.85 -7.89 19.00
CA ILE A 592 2.53 -8.10 19.59
C ILE A 592 2.15 -9.59 19.56
N TYR A 593 1.39 -10.02 20.55
CA TYR A 593 0.84 -11.37 20.65
C TYR A 593 -0.65 -11.44 20.28
N PRO A 594 -1.17 -12.64 19.95
CA PRO A 594 -2.59 -12.87 19.67
C PRO A 594 -3.53 -12.40 20.78
N PHE A 595 -4.78 -12.10 20.41
CA PHE A 595 -5.85 -11.68 21.31
C PHE A 595 -6.70 -12.84 21.86
N ASP A 596 -6.63 -14.06 21.30
CA ASP A 596 -7.39 -15.20 21.83
C ASP A 596 -6.82 -15.68 23.18
N THR A 597 -7.62 -15.56 24.25
CA THR A 597 -7.27 -15.99 25.62
C THR A 597 -6.84 -17.45 25.77
N ASN A 598 -7.26 -18.34 24.86
CA ASN A 598 -6.82 -19.74 24.86
C ASN A 598 -5.37 -19.89 24.36
N GLU A 599 -4.96 -19.02 23.43
CA GLU A 599 -3.61 -18.95 22.87
C GLU A 599 -2.70 -18.02 23.67
N ILE A 600 -3.20 -16.91 24.23
CA ILE A 600 -2.41 -15.92 25.01
C ILE A 600 -1.60 -16.55 26.14
N ASN A 601 -2.11 -17.61 26.75
CA ASN A 601 -1.45 -18.24 27.89
C ASN A 601 -0.35 -19.24 27.49
N ASN A 602 -0.23 -19.60 26.21
CA ASN A 602 0.72 -20.61 25.70
C ASN A 602 1.45 -20.21 24.41
N SER A 603 1.02 -19.16 23.70
CA SER A 603 1.61 -18.75 22.45
C SER A 603 2.87 -17.94 22.72
N THR A 604 4.00 -18.52 22.34
CA THR A 604 5.26 -17.79 22.20
C THR A 604 5.39 -17.21 20.80
N ILE A 605 4.42 -17.36 19.91
CA ILE A 605 4.52 -16.93 18.51
C ILE A 605 3.86 -15.55 18.38
N PRO A 606 4.60 -14.52 17.94
CA PRO A 606 4.04 -13.19 17.70
C PRO A 606 3.03 -13.22 16.56
N LEU A 607 2.12 -12.26 16.57
CA LEU A 607 1.09 -12.11 15.54
C LEU A 607 1.70 -11.97 14.13
N GLU A 608 2.92 -11.43 14.03
CA GLU A 608 3.70 -11.30 12.78
C GLU A 608 3.91 -12.63 12.04
N PHE A 609 3.92 -13.75 12.77
CA PHE A 609 4.19 -15.08 12.22
C PHE A 609 2.96 -15.99 12.22
N MET A 610 1.76 -15.40 12.27
CA MET A 610 0.50 -16.13 12.21
C MET A 610 -0.24 -15.83 10.91
N PHE A 611 -0.63 -16.89 10.20
CA PHE A 611 -1.58 -16.76 9.11
C PHE A 611 -2.99 -16.65 9.66
N LEU A 612 -3.69 -15.57 9.30
CA LEU A 612 -5.10 -15.35 9.65
C LEU A 612 -5.98 -15.59 8.43
N PRO A 613 -6.50 -16.81 8.24
CA PRO A 613 -7.34 -17.13 7.08
C PRO A 613 -8.65 -16.34 7.12
N THR A 614 -9.19 -16.09 5.94
CA THR A 614 -10.50 -15.45 5.78
C THR A 614 -11.59 -16.46 5.51
N GLU A 615 -12.81 -16.15 5.98
CA GLU A 615 -13.97 -17.02 5.79
C GLU A 615 -14.33 -17.13 4.30
N ASN A 616 -14.21 -16.02 3.57
CA ASN A 616 -14.63 -15.91 2.18
C ASN A 616 -13.56 -15.16 1.39
N LYS A 617 -13.19 -15.68 0.22
CA LYS A 617 -12.32 -15.00 -0.75
C LYS A 617 -13.05 -14.83 -2.07
N LEU A 618 -13.10 -13.61 -2.58
CA LEU A 618 -13.66 -13.28 -3.89
C LEU A 618 -12.54 -13.14 -4.91
N ASN A 619 -12.70 -13.83 -6.04
CA ASN A 619 -11.76 -13.79 -7.17
C ASN A 619 -11.97 -12.52 -8.01
N ILE A 620 -11.72 -11.36 -7.40
CA ILE A 620 -11.84 -10.03 -8.01
C ILE A 620 -10.50 -9.33 -7.91
N TRP A 621 -9.84 -9.09 -9.06
CA TRP A 621 -8.54 -8.40 -9.14
C TRP A 621 -8.65 -7.01 -9.79
N ASP A 622 -9.85 -6.55 -10.13
CA ASP A 622 -10.09 -5.15 -10.50
C ASP A 622 -10.32 -4.32 -9.23
N PHE A 623 -9.22 -3.97 -8.56
CA PHE A 623 -9.22 -3.24 -7.29
C PHE A 623 -9.79 -1.82 -7.40
N SER A 624 -9.87 -1.28 -8.62
CA SER A 624 -10.43 0.06 -8.88
C SER A 624 -11.96 0.08 -8.96
N ASN A 625 -12.60 -1.08 -9.10
CA ASN A 625 -14.04 -1.17 -9.29
C ASN A 625 -14.73 -1.52 -7.97
N GLU A 626 -15.04 -0.50 -7.17
CA GLU A 626 -15.67 -0.67 -5.87
C GLU A 626 -17.06 -1.32 -5.97
N SER A 627 -17.86 -0.98 -6.98
CA SER A 627 -19.19 -1.59 -7.15
C SER A 627 -19.08 -3.09 -7.41
N LEU A 628 -18.12 -3.52 -8.23
CA LEU A 628 -17.89 -4.94 -8.50
C LEU A 628 -17.53 -5.70 -7.21
N ILE A 629 -16.70 -5.10 -6.36
CA ILE A 629 -16.29 -5.71 -5.08
C ILE A 629 -17.48 -5.84 -4.13
N TYR A 630 -18.23 -4.75 -3.90
CA TYR A 630 -19.37 -4.78 -2.99
C TYR A 630 -20.53 -5.63 -3.53
N GLN A 631 -20.75 -5.63 -4.86
CA GLN A 631 -21.71 -6.52 -5.50
C GLN A 631 -21.30 -8.00 -5.36
N GLY A 632 -20.00 -8.30 -5.37
CA GLY A 632 -19.49 -9.63 -5.08
C GLY A 632 -19.86 -10.10 -3.67
N ILE A 633 -19.77 -9.21 -2.68
CA ILE A 633 -20.19 -9.48 -1.30
C ILE A 633 -21.70 -9.69 -1.21
N ASP A 634 -22.49 -8.79 -1.80
CA ASP A 634 -23.96 -8.91 -1.84
C ASP A 634 -24.40 -10.24 -2.47
N SER A 635 -23.84 -10.58 -3.63
CA SER A 635 -24.17 -11.82 -4.35
C SER A 635 -23.83 -13.07 -3.55
N TYR A 636 -22.77 -13.01 -2.74
CA TYR A 636 -22.37 -14.11 -1.87
C TYR A 636 -23.32 -14.28 -0.68
N LEU A 637 -23.67 -13.19 -0.01
CA LEU A 637 -24.54 -13.21 1.17
C LEU A 637 -26.01 -13.44 0.80
N ASN A 638 -26.44 -12.91 -0.34
CA ASN A 638 -27.83 -12.86 -0.80
C ASN A 638 -27.97 -13.41 -2.22
N PRO A 639 -27.71 -14.72 -2.44
CA PRO A 639 -27.78 -15.29 -3.77
C PRO A 639 -29.22 -15.22 -4.31
N ILE A 640 -29.41 -14.44 -5.38
CA ILE A 640 -30.69 -14.36 -6.08
C ILE A 640 -30.90 -15.71 -6.79
N PRO A 641 -32.00 -16.44 -6.54
CA PRO A 641 -32.25 -17.71 -7.21
C PRO A 641 -32.28 -17.52 -8.73
N SER A 642 -31.38 -18.21 -9.44
CA SER A 642 -31.48 -18.30 -10.90
C SER A 642 -32.89 -18.73 -11.29
N PRO A 643 -33.53 -18.10 -12.31
CA PRO A 643 -34.82 -18.54 -12.77
C PRO A 643 -34.71 -20.02 -13.16
N THR A 644 -35.38 -20.90 -12.41
CA THR A 644 -35.44 -22.32 -12.69
C THR A 644 -35.82 -22.50 -14.17
N PRO A 645 -35.05 -23.26 -14.97
CA PRO A 645 -35.45 -23.57 -16.33
C PRO A 645 -36.83 -24.23 -16.24
N ASN A 646 -37.84 -23.57 -16.82
CA ASN A 646 -39.20 -24.08 -16.81
C ASN A 646 -39.18 -25.52 -17.40
N PRO A 647 -39.53 -26.56 -16.64
CA PRO A 647 -39.40 -27.95 -17.09
C PRO A 647 -40.39 -28.32 -18.21
N ASN A 648 -41.20 -27.37 -18.68
CA ASN A 648 -42.20 -27.58 -19.74
C ASN A 648 -41.70 -27.43 -21.17
N TYR A 649 -40.38 -27.40 -21.42
CA TYR A 649 -39.84 -27.56 -22.77
C TYR A 649 -38.87 -28.74 -22.86
N THR A 650 -39.42 -29.96 -22.79
CA THR A 650 -38.79 -31.15 -23.37
C THR A 650 -39.81 -31.99 -24.13
N LYS A 651 -39.35 -32.59 -25.24
CA LYS A 651 -40.03 -33.28 -26.36
C LYS A 651 -40.48 -32.36 -27.48
N SER A 652 -40.13 -32.56 -28.74
CA SER A 652 -39.32 -33.52 -29.52
C SER A 652 -39.08 -32.79 -30.88
N GLU A 653 -38.23 -33.11 -31.84
CA GLU A 653 -37.61 -34.34 -32.29
C GLU A 653 -36.61 -33.94 -33.40
N SER A 654 -35.62 -34.80 -33.63
CA SER A 654 -34.68 -34.77 -34.74
C SER A 654 -35.34 -34.81 -36.13
N SER A 655 -34.70 -34.16 -37.12
CA SER A 655 -34.37 -34.68 -38.46
C SER A 655 -34.68 -33.71 -39.61
N GLU A 656 -33.67 -33.55 -40.46
CA GLU A 656 -33.75 -32.98 -41.80
C GLU A 656 -34.82 -33.65 -42.67
N ALA A 657 -35.30 -32.90 -43.67
CA ALA A 657 -36.18 -33.27 -44.79
C ALA A 657 -37.64 -32.77 -44.68
N GLY A 658 -37.82 -31.48 -44.98
CA GLY A 658 -39.12 -30.84 -45.17
C GLY A 658 -39.01 -29.56 -45.98
N LEU A 659 -38.40 -29.64 -47.17
CA LEU A 659 -38.50 -28.61 -48.19
C LEU A 659 -39.98 -28.45 -48.59
N VAL A 660 -40.41 -27.21 -48.87
CA VAL A 660 -41.67 -26.82 -49.54
C VAL A 660 -42.92 -26.67 -48.64
N ALA A 661 -43.04 -25.51 -47.98
CA ALA A 661 -44.27 -24.69 -47.93
C ALA A 661 -44.09 -23.55 -46.90
N GLY A 662 -44.04 -22.30 -47.35
CA GLY A 662 -43.94 -21.13 -46.45
C GLY A 662 -43.07 -19.98 -46.97
N LEU A 663 -42.47 -20.15 -48.15
CA LEU A 663 -42.05 -19.04 -49.01
C LEU A 663 -43.31 -18.48 -49.70
N ILE A 664 -44.14 -17.77 -48.95
CA ILE A 664 -45.24 -16.86 -49.33
C ILE A 664 -45.76 -16.34 -47.98
N ILE A 665 -45.89 -15.02 -47.79
CA ILE A 665 -46.27 -14.24 -46.57
C ILE A 665 -45.16 -13.35 -45.96
N SER A 666 -44.13 -12.96 -46.71
CA SER A 666 -43.25 -11.83 -46.31
C SER A 666 -43.18 -10.67 -47.32
N THR A 667 -44.05 -10.66 -48.33
CA THR A 667 -44.13 -9.62 -49.38
C THR A 667 -45.35 -8.70 -49.29
N ILE A 668 -46.14 -8.75 -48.20
CA ILE A 668 -47.35 -7.91 -48.06
C ILE A 668 -47.28 -6.89 -46.91
N ALA A 669 -46.26 -6.92 -46.03
CA ALA A 669 -46.14 -5.96 -44.93
C ALA A 669 -45.29 -4.71 -45.22
N ILE A 670 -44.54 -4.67 -46.33
CA ILE A 670 -43.62 -3.56 -46.68
C ILE A 670 -44.27 -2.53 -47.64
N LEU A 671 -45.51 -2.77 -48.09
CA LEU A 671 -46.23 -1.90 -49.03
C LEU A 671 -47.27 -0.96 -48.39
N ALA A 672 -47.39 -0.93 -47.06
CA ALA A 672 -48.35 -0.08 -46.34
C ALA A 672 -47.75 1.17 -45.66
N ILE A 673 -46.41 1.30 -45.57
CA ILE A 673 -45.75 2.43 -44.89
C ILE A 673 -45.23 3.50 -45.87
N ILE A 674 -45.16 3.19 -47.17
CA ILE A 674 -44.66 4.12 -48.21
C ILE A 674 -45.77 5.05 -48.78
N LEU A 675 -47.03 4.89 -48.39
CA LEU A 675 -48.15 5.71 -48.90
C LEU A 675 -48.67 6.82 -47.97
N VAL A 676 -48.02 7.09 -46.82
CA VAL A 676 -48.45 8.16 -45.89
C VAL A 676 -47.47 9.35 -45.84
N PHE A 677 -46.23 9.21 -46.31
CA PHE A 677 -45.23 10.31 -46.28
C PHE A 677 -44.93 10.98 -47.64
N GLY A 678 -45.70 10.66 -48.68
CA GLY A 678 -45.49 11.14 -50.05
C GLY A 678 -46.21 12.43 -50.45
N PHE A 679 -46.90 13.13 -49.55
CA PHE A 679 -47.70 14.31 -49.92
C PHE A 679 -47.75 15.41 -48.85
N TYR A 680 -46.62 15.86 -48.30
CA TYR A 680 -46.60 17.17 -47.63
C TYR A 680 -45.20 17.81 -47.68
N SER A 681 -44.70 18.04 -48.89
CA SER A 681 -43.59 18.96 -49.10
C SER A 681 -43.81 19.75 -50.38
N ALA A 682 -44.59 20.85 -50.29
CA ALA A 682 -44.55 21.98 -51.21
C ALA A 682 -45.58 23.08 -50.85
N LYS A 683 -45.28 23.93 -49.86
CA LYS A 683 -45.61 25.37 -49.98
C LYS A 683 -44.89 26.24 -48.96
N LYS A 684 -44.17 27.22 -49.53
CA LYS A 684 -43.62 28.46 -48.95
C LYS A 684 -42.32 28.40 -48.13
N LYS A 685 -41.23 28.52 -48.90
CA LYS A 685 -40.17 29.51 -48.66
C LYS A 685 -40.74 30.94 -48.56
N LYS A 686 -40.15 31.74 -47.67
CA LYS A 686 -39.80 33.19 -47.71
C LYS A 686 -40.27 33.99 -46.49
N ASP A 687 -39.33 34.87 -46.07
CA ASP A 687 -39.42 35.97 -45.10
C ASP A 687 -39.27 35.50 -43.63
N SER A 688 -38.45 36.09 -42.76
CA SER A 688 -37.62 37.30 -42.83
C SER A 688 -36.65 37.36 -41.63
N GLN A 689 -35.50 37.97 -41.91
CA GLN A 689 -34.52 38.65 -41.04
C GLN A 689 -35.15 39.61 -39.99
N LYS A 690 -34.59 39.67 -38.76
CA LYS A 690 -34.22 40.87 -37.94
C LYS A 690 -34.61 40.87 -36.43
N ILE A 691 -33.56 41.04 -35.59
CA ILE A 691 -33.31 42.02 -34.49
C ILE A 691 -34.23 42.08 -33.24
N TYR A 692 -33.58 42.04 -32.05
CA TYR A 692 -33.66 42.90 -30.83
C TYR A 692 -33.45 42.01 -29.57
N GLU A 693 -32.30 42.06 -28.89
CA GLU A 693 -31.87 43.00 -27.81
C GLU A 693 -32.47 42.69 -26.41
N THR A 694 -31.55 42.39 -25.47
CA THR A 694 -31.48 42.78 -24.04
C THR A 694 -32.76 43.01 -23.24
N VAL A 695 -32.89 42.31 -22.09
CA VAL A 695 -33.34 42.90 -20.80
C VAL A 695 -32.68 42.13 -19.64
N ASP A 696 -32.01 42.91 -18.77
CA ASP A 696 -31.47 42.62 -17.43
C ASP A 696 -32.57 42.49 -16.35
N ASP A 697 -32.14 42.20 -15.11
CA ASP A 697 -32.82 42.36 -13.81
C ASP A 697 -33.59 41.15 -13.22
N ASN A 698 -32.88 40.32 -12.45
CA ASN A 698 -32.85 40.39 -10.97
C ASN A 698 -31.91 39.36 -10.35
#